data_AF-A0A9D5UWY0-F1
#
_entry.id   AF-A0A9D5UWY0-F1
#
_cell.length_a   1.000
_cell.length_b   1.000
_cell.length_c   1.000
_cell.angle_alpha   90.00
_cell.angle_beta   90.00
_cell.angle_gamma   90.00
#
_symmetry.space_group_name_H-M   'P 1'
#
loop_
_entity.id
_entity.type
_entity.pdbx_description
1 polymer ?
#
loop_
_entity_poly.entity_id
_entity_poly.type
_entity_poly.pdbx_seq_one_letter_code
_entity_poly.pdbx_strand_id
1 'polypeptide(L)'
;MHRLLARQIKRVFGLTEEEFVQALEETRLSGTEASSPAIGRILAGLKTFCERVDQSYEQSDRDLDLRNRSLLLSSRELTRSNEQLREEAARRQAGIDSLRATANRLLTLSGQAELGDNDTGLEQLTLQMASLVEDYLQTQTNLHTANVQLAQQKFALDQHAIVSITDIRGRILYANDKFCQISGYPREMLLGADHRIVNSGYHSREFFAHMWETIASGKVWEGAIRNRARNGDIYWVEATIVPFLDEQGRPVQYVAIRTDITDQKVMEEQLRSSRKFLESLTESMGEGVYALDSLGVCTFINREAEKLLGWSREEILGSHFYDTVHFHRVDGQPLPAHECPMWSHTCVGESFRSEAEYFTHKSGRVFPIDIVAVPLQQDGRIVGSVGVFQDISVRKTVEEQLKSAMRSAEAASRAKSDFLANMSHEIRTPMNAIIGMSHLALGTELNPRQRDYVVKIHTASKALLRILNDILDFSKIEAGRLELEDVVFSIDEVMETVTMLVAPRAHEKGLELLCSRGSGVPGQVRGDPLRLQQVLLNLMGNAIKFTVAGEVELRVEVVARRERQVELRFRVRDTGIGVRPEQVEHLFESFTQADSSTTRQFGGTGLGLAISRRLVELMGGGITAMGSPGGGSEFLFTVLLGLMEEERDDFQTSPELRGLRVGVLVDNLRGREILLELLHSLTFRVCALRREMDGEVEWLEFPDFVVVDAHHAGGDALVWLRGMRERPGQGDLPAVVLCPQPEMGQLQEWYGGLPHTRLLAKPVTASQFFDAVAELFGADATRRMRQKVKEATGAVGFRELSGRRVLLTEDNVVNQQVAVDLLELAGIVVEVAGHGADALEMLRSHHYDAVLMDVQMPVMDGYEATRRIRTELGLDVPVIAMTANAMVGDREKSLLAGMNDHVAKPIDPQHLYRTLYRWLVPDAGSVSAMSTGKESVSPAEDLPMPPGIPGIDLEAALRHCAGSRSLLWRLLRRFAVDQTGVIERLRALWERKASGEAVRLAHTLKGLAGSLGAGSLSDAAWNLEQGLVTSPERVVALIAEVEARLQPILTALSTLPASESKAKDAVSLSAAHLEELLAALREPLRARQPKLCQGVLDQLDRATLPSRIRDLVNGLISLVRKYRFREAEQALNELIASLSDASK
;
A
#
# COMPACT_ATOMS: atom_id res chain seq x y z
N MET A 1 95.30 25.03 -85.13
CA MET A 1 95.62 23.84 -85.96
C MET A 1 94.76 23.75 -87.24
N HIS A 2 95.17 22.98 -88.29
CA HIS A 2 94.36 22.72 -89.52
C HIS A 2 92.96 22.17 -89.14
N ARG A 3 91.87 22.56 -89.84
CA ARG A 3 90.48 22.26 -89.39
C ARG A 3 90.22 20.77 -89.11
N LEU A 4 90.80 19.91 -89.92
CA LEU A 4 90.75 18.45 -89.74
C LEU A 4 91.50 18.01 -88.48
N LEU A 5 92.63 18.64 -88.19
CA LEU A 5 93.51 18.32 -87.07
C LEU A 5 92.95 18.82 -85.72
N ALA A 6 92.37 20.02 -85.68
CA ALA A 6 91.66 20.54 -84.51
C ALA A 6 90.42 19.69 -84.16
N ARG A 7 89.66 19.23 -85.17
CA ARG A 7 88.56 18.27 -84.99
C ARG A 7 89.03 16.95 -84.42
N GLN A 8 90.19 16.48 -84.86
CA GLN A 8 90.78 15.23 -84.40
C GLN A 8 91.18 15.33 -82.92
N ILE A 9 91.76 16.44 -82.48
CA ILE A 9 92.17 16.63 -81.08
C ILE A 9 90.98 16.70 -80.13
N LYS A 10 89.95 17.50 -80.46
CA LYS A 10 88.72 17.53 -79.67
C LYS A 10 88.04 16.17 -79.59
N ARG A 11 88.04 15.41 -80.69
CA ARG A 11 87.44 14.07 -80.74
C ARG A 11 88.22 13.03 -79.95
N VAL A 12 89.54 13.06 -80.02
CA VAL A 12 90.37 11.99 -79.48
C VAL A 12 90.64 12.22 -77.99
N PHE A 13 90.86 13.45 -77.57
CA PHE A 13 91.26 13.74 -76.19
C PHE A 13 90.12 14.32 -75.33
N GLY A 14 89.01 14.72 -75.94
CA GLY A 14 87.87 15.29 -75.21
C GLY A 14 88.17 16.61 -74.51
N LEU A 15 89.23 17.29 -74.95
CA LEU A 15 89.71 18.58 -74.46
C LEU A 15 89.56 19.61 -75.57
N THR A 16 89.20 20.83 -75.21
CA THR A 16 89.31 21.97 -76.14
C THR A 16 90.78 22.25 -76.46
N GLU A 17 91.05 22.99 -77.53
CA GLU A 17 92.43 23.32 -77.93
C GLU A 17 93.17 24.04 -76.78
N GLU A 18 92.49 24.90 -76.01
CA GLU A 18 93.03 25.58 -74.82
C GLU A 18 93.25 24.62 -73.64
N GLU A 19 92.26 23.79 -73.28
CA GLU A 19 92.38 22.80 -72.19
C GLU A 19 93.44 21.73 -72.48
N PHE A 20 93.64 21.37 -73.75
CA PHE A 20 94.65 20.40 -74.16
C PHE A 20 96.06 20.97 -74.00
N VAL A 21 96.25 22.24 -74.33
CA VAL A 21 97.52 22.94 -74.12
C VAL A 21 97.77 23.16 -72.62
N GLN A 22 96.76 23.61 -71.88
CA GLN A 22 96.87 23.86 -70.44
C GLN A 22 97.18 22.57 -69.65
N ALA A 23 96.57 21.45 -70.01
CA ALA A 23 96.86 20.15 -69.42
C ALA A 23 98.28 19.64 -69.75
N LEU A 24 98.80 19.95 -70.94
CA LEU A 24 100.19 19.67 -71.33
C LEU A 24 101.21 20.57 -70.60
N GLU A 25 100.81 21.78 -70.20
CA GLU A 25 101.63 22.68 -69.37
C GLU A 25 101.64 22.27 -67.89
N GLU A 26 100.50 21.87 -67.31
CA GLU A 26 100.39 21.37 -65.93
C GLU A 26 101.22 20.09 -65.68
N THR A 27 101.34 19.22 -66.69
CA THR A 27 102.18 18.01 -66.60
C THR A 27 103.67 18.32 -66.48
N ARG A 28 104.08 19.56 -66.77
CA ARG A 28 105.48 19.97 -66.84
C ARG A 28 106.03 20.53 -65.52
N LEU A 29 105.17 20.88 -64.54
CA LEU A 29 105.55 21.61 -63.32
C LEU A 29 105.42 20.86 -61.99
N SER A 30 104.61 19.80 -61.88
CA SER A 30 104.36 19.11 -60.59
C SER A 30 104.79 17.65 -60.61
N GLY A 31 105.95 17.36 -60.03
CA GLY A 31 106.42 16.00 -59.78
C GLY A 31 105.68 15.35 -58.60
N THR A 32 104.95 14.27 -58.90
CA THR A 32 104.48 13.22 -57.98
C THR A 32 103.44 13.48 -56.90
N GLU A 33 102.90 14.68 -56.67
CA GLU A 33 101.71 14.82 -55.80
C GLU A 33 100.87 16.07 -56.16
N ALA A 34 100.00 15.95 -57.18
CA ALA A 34 98.81 16.79 -57.39
C ALA A 34 97.89 16.16 -58.46
N SER A 35 96.65 15.83 -58.10
CA SER A 35 95.62 15.23 -58.98
C SER A 35 94.92 16.28 -59.85
N SER A 36 95.03 16.18 -61.19
CA SER A 36 94.18 16.88 -62.18
C SER A 36 93.62 15.91 -63.24
N PRO A 37 92.30 15.85 -63.49
CA PRO A 37 91.66 14.87 -64.39
C PRO A 37 92.00 15.00 -65.90
N ALA A 38 92.57 16.12 -66.35
CA ALA A 38 92.76 16.40 -67.78
C ALA A 38 93.94 15.63 -68.40
N ILE A 39 95.03 15.46 -67.65
CA ILE A 39 96.25 14.76 -68.10
C ILE A 39 95.98 13.28 -68.40
N GLY A 40 95.08 12.64 -67.64
CA GLY A 40 94.70 11.24 -67.84
C GLY A 40 94.02 10.97 -69.19
N ARG A 41 93.38 11.97 -69.81
CA ARG A 41 92.69 11.81 -71.10
C ARG A 41 93.64 11.92 -72.31
N ILE A 42 94.68 12.75 -72.20
CA ILE A 42 95.65 12.95 -73.29
C ILE A 42 96.45 11.68 -73.53
N LEU A 43 96.99 11.08 -72.47
CA LEU A 43 97.82 9.88 -72.58
C LEU A 43 97.03 8.66 -73.09
N ALA A 44 95.74 8.58 -72.80
CA ALA A 44 94.88 7.50 -73.31
C ALA A 44 94.60 7.59 -74.82
N GLY A 45 94.72 8.78 -75.43
CA GLY A 45 94.27 9.03 -76.82
C GLY A 45 95.35 9.13 -77.90
N LEU A 46 96.64 9.24 -77.55
CA LEU A 46 97.68 9.74 -78.48
C LEU A 46 97.94 8.84 -79.69
N LYS A 47 97.95 7.52 -79.47
CA LYS A 47 98.18 6.51 -80.51
C LYS A 47 97.14 6.61 -81.63
N THR A 48 95.90 6.87 -81.26
CA THR A 48 94.74 6.91 -82.15
C THR A 48 94.78 8.06 -83.17
N PHE A 49 95.59 9.09 -82.91
CA PHE A 49 95.67 10.28 -83.75
C PHE A 49 96.63 10.12 -84.93
N CYS A 50 97.85 9.60 -84.69
CA CYS A 50 98.88 9.49 -85.73
C CYS A 50 98.49 8.51 -86.85
N GLU A 51 97.79 7.43 -86.50
CA GLU A 51 97.26 6.44 -87.45
C GLU A 51 96.35 7.05 -88.54
N ARG A 52 95.82 8.27 -88.34
CA ARG A 52 94.84 8.87 -89.25
C ARG A 52 95.42 9.80 -90.30
N VAL A 53 96.67 10.23 -90.18
CA VAL A 53 97.26 11.23 -91.10
C VAL A 53 97.93 10.57 -92.30
N ASP A 54 98.72 9.51 -92.10
CA ASP A 54 99.38 8.78 -93.19
C ASP A 54 98.38 8.19 -94.19
N GLN A 55 97.20 7.86 -93.70
CA GLN A 55 96.11 7.40 -94.54
C GLN A 55 95.72 8.37 -95.66
N SER A 56 95.95 9.68 -95.51
CA SER A 56 95.40 10.65 -96.45
C SER A 56 96.24 10.86 -97.71
N TYR A 57 97.56 10.63 -97.67
CA TYR A 57 98.48 11.02 -98.76
C TYR A 57 98.67 9.93 -99.82
N GLU A 58 98.63 8.65 -99.43
CA GLU A 58 98.59 7.53 -100.38
C GLU A 58 97.39 7.59 -101.34
N GLN A 59 96.44 8.48 -101.08
CA GLN A 59 95.17 8.50 -101.77
C GLN A 59 95.22 9.22 -103.12
N SER A 60 96.08 10.23 -103.31
CA SER A 60 96.02 11.09 -104.50
C SER A 60 96.74 10.53 -105.73
N ASP A 61 97.90 9.87 -105.56
CA ASP A 61 98.66 9.34 -106.71
C ASP A 61 97.92 8.21 -107.43
N ARG A 62 96.94 7.61 -106.76
CA ARG A 62 96.03 6.66 -107.38
C ARG A 62 95.23 7.26 -108.53
N ASP A 63 95.06 8.58 -108.60
CA ASP A 63 94.06 9.16 -109.50
C ASP A 63 94.48 9.24 -110.97
N LEU A 64 95.77 9.37 -111.30
CA LEU A 64 96.19 9.62 -112.68
C LEU A 64 96.25 8.34 -113.53
N ASP A 65 96.65 7.23 -112.92
CA ASP A 65 96.61 5.88 -113.50
C ASP A 65 95.17 5.45 -113.85
N LEU A 66 94.16 6.11 -113.29
CA LEU A 66 92.75 5.85 -113.60
C LEU A 66 92.38 6.24 -115.03
N ARG A 67 92.99 7.27 -115.63
CA ARG A 67 92.50 7.79 -116.93
C ARG A 67 92.86 6.92 -118.13
N ASN A 68 94.08 6.39 -118.20
CA ASN A 68 94.45 5.46 -119.27
C ASN A 68 93.79 4.09 -119.09
N ARG A 69 93.58 3.67 -117.83
CA ARG A 69 92.62 2.61 -117.51
C ARG A 69 91.25 2.89 -118.11
N SER A 70 90.76 4.14 -118.10
CA SER A 70 89.41 4.51 -118.51
C SER A 70 89.05 4.19 -119.97
N LEU A 71 89.94 4.38 -120.96
CA LEU A 71 89.61 4.10 -122.38
C LEU A 71 89.62 2.61 -122.73
N LEU A 72 90.60 1.87 -122.21
CA LEU A 72 90.65 0.41 -122.30
C LEU A 72 89.53 -0.24 -121.49
N LEU A 73 89.13 0.39 -120.37
CA LEU A 73 87.89 0.07 -119.66
C LEU A 73 86.71 0.25 -120.61
N SER A 74 86.57 1.39 -121.30
CA SER A 74 85.36 1.68 -122.10
C SER A 74 85.10 0.67 -123.24
N SER A 75 86.13 0.20 -123.95
CA SER A 75 85.97 -0.86 -124.97
C SER A 75 85.66 -2.23 -124.35
N ARG A 76 86.32 -2.58 -123.23
CA ARG A 76 86.00 -3.80 -122.47
C ARG A 76 84.59 -3.74 -121.86
N GLU A 77 84.16 -2.57 -121.41
CA GLU A 77 82.84 -2.29 -120.87
C GLU A 77 81.77 -2.46 -121.93
N LEU A 78 81.99 -2.05 -123.17
CA LEU A 78 81.03 -2.26 -124.26
C LEU A 78 80.85 -3.73 -124.64
N THR A 79 81.93 -4.51 -124.71
CA THR A 79 81.84 -5.95 -124.96
C THR A 79 81.20 -6.69 -123.79
N ARG A 80 81.64 -6.35 -122.56
CA ARG A 80 81.05 -6.88 -121.34
C ARG A 80 79.59 -6.50 -121.19
N SER A 81 79.20 -5.29 -121.60
CA SER A 81 77.82 -4.80 -121.58
C SER A 81 76.95 -5.57 -122.57
N ASN A 82 77.45 -5.91 -123.76
CA ASN A 82 76.71 -6.77 -124.70
C ASN A 82 76.56 -8.21 -124.22
N GLU A 83 77.61 -8.80 -123.63
CA GLU A 83 77.50 -10.11 -122.99
C GLU A 83 76.54 -10.07 -121.80
N GLN A 84 76.62 -9.04 -120.97
CA GLN A 84 75.67 -8.81 -119.87
C GLN A 84 74.24 -8.65 -120.38
N LEU A 85 74.00 -7.91 -121.48
CA LEU A 85 72.65 -7.75 -122.03
C LEU A 85 72.09 -9.08 -122.54
N ARG A 86 72.91 -9.96 -123.11
CA ARG A 86 72.49 -11.31 -123.53
C ARG A 86 72.25 -12.21 -122.33
N GLU A 87 73.12 -12.18 -121.34
CA GLU A 87 72.90 -12.91 -120.08
C GLU A 87 71.67 -12.39 -119.34
N GLU A 88 71.45 -11.08 -119.29
CA GLU A 88 70.26 -10.46 -118.70
C GLU A 88 69.00 -10.83 -119.47
N ALA A 89 69.03 -10.84 -120.80
CA ALA A 89 67.90 -11.30 -121.62
C ALA A 89 67.59 -12.79 -121.36
N ALA A 90 68.62 -13.64 -121.28
CA ALA A 90 68.45 -15.06 -120.97
C ALA A 90 67.94 -15.28 -119.53
N ARG A 91 68.47 -14.55 -118.55
CA ARG A 91 68.00 -14.58 -117.15
C ARG A 91 66.58 -14.03 -117.03
N ARG A 92 66.23 -12.99 -117.78
CA ARG A 92 64.88 -12.41 -117.81
C ARG A 92 63.88 -13.41 -118.40
N GLN A 93 64.26 -14.13 -119.47
CA GLN A 93 63.42 -15.19 -120.03
C GLN A 93 63.25 -16.35 -119.04
N ALA A 94 64.33 -16.82 -118.42
CA ALA A 94 64.25 -17.85 -117.38
C ALA A 94 63.41 -17.40 -116.17
N GLY A 95 63.46 -16.10 -115.82
CA GLY A 95 62.63 -15.49 -114.80
C GLY A 95 61.14 -15.48 -115.17
N ILE A 96 60.81 -15.14 -116.42
CA ILE A 96 59.43 -15.21 -116.94
C ILE A 96 58.90 -16.64 -116.85
N ASP A 97 59.69 -17.62 -117.29
CA ASP A 97 59.28 -19.02 -117.30
C ASP A 97 59.09 -19.57 -115.88
N SER A 98 59.98 -19.19 -114.94
CA SER A 98 59.85 -19.54 -113.52
C SER A 98 58.64 -18.89 -112.85
N LEU A 99 58.34 -17.62 -113.17
CA LEU A 99 57.15 -16.92 -112.68
C LEU A 99 55.88 -17.57 -113.23
N ARG A 100 55.84 -17.91 -114.53
CA ARG A 100 54.73 -18.63 -115.16
C ARG A 100 54.49 -19.98 -114.51
N ALA A 101 55.54 -20.76 -114.25
CA ALA A 101 55.43 -22.05 -113.56
C ALA A 101 54.94 -21.92 -112.11
N THR A 102 55.21 -20.80 -111.44
CA THR A 102 54.74 -20.52 -110.09
C THR A 102 53.28 -20.05 -110.08
N ALA A 103 52.91 -19.17 -111.01
CA ALA A 103 51.54 -18.73 -111.24
C ALA A 103 50.62 -19.90 -111.57
N ASN A 104 51.04 -20.80 -112.48
CA ASN A 104 50.26 -21.99 -112.83
C ASN A 104 50.05 -22.90 -111.62
N ARG A 105 51.07 -23.14 -110.78
CA ARG A 105 50.89 -23.94 -109.55
C ARG A 105 49.85 -23.36 -108.59
N LEU A 106 49.81 -22.03 -108.43
CA LEU A 106 48.82 -21.36 -107.58
C LEU A 106 47.42 -21.42 -108.21
N LEU A 107 47.30 -21.28 -109.53
CA LEU A 107 46.05 -21.42 -110.28
C LEU A 107 45.48 -22.84 -110.20
N THR A 108 46.33 -23.87 -110.27
CA THR A 108 45.89 -25.26 -110.10
C THR A 108 45.33 -25.51 -108.70
N LEU A 109 45.97 -24.95 -107.65
CA LEU A 109 45.50 -25.07 -106.27
C LEU A 109 44.16 -24.35 -106.03
N SER A 110 43.87 -23.28 -106.77
CA SER A 110 42.59 -22.57 -106.71
C SER A 110 41.52 -23.09 -107.70
N GLY A 111 41.84 -24.14 -108.48
CA GLY A 111 40.92 -24.75 -109.44
C GLY A 111 40.70 -23.96 -110.74
N GLN A 112 41.61 -23.02 -111.07
CA GLN A 112 41.56 -22.18 -112.26
C GLN A 112 42.47 -22.72 -113.39
N ALA A 113 42.19 -22.35 -114.64
CA ALA A 113 42.91 -22.84 -115.82
C ALA A 113 44.34 -22.29 -115.92
N GLU A 114 45.28 -23.13 -116.38
CA GLU A 114 46.70 -22.78 -116.54
C GLU A 114 46.94 -21.75 -117.66
N LEU A 115 47.93 -20.87 -117.46
CA LEU A 115 48.36 -19.88 -118.45
C LEU A 115 49.17 -20.57 -119.57
N GLY A 116 48.79 -20.32 -120.82
CA GLY A 116 49.47 -20.83 -122.02
C GLY A 116 50.72 -20.03 -122.45
N ASP A 117 51.49 -20.58 -123.38
CA ASP A 117 52.84 -20.09 -123.77
C ASP A 117 52.89 -18.83 -124.64
N ASN A 118 51.75 -18.22 -124.98
CA ASN A 118 51.72 -17.07 -125.89
C ASN A 118 52.09 -15.76 -125.16
N ASP A 119 53.11 -15.06 -125.67
CA ASP A 119 53.55 -13.66 -125.49
C ASP A 119 52.85 -12.83 -124.38
N THR A 120 52.83 -13.36 -123.16
CA THR A 120 52.43 -12.61 -121.97
C THR A 120 53.69 -11.93 -121.43
N GLY A 121 53.78 -10.62 -121.62
CA GLY A 121 54.89 -9.81 -121.12
C GLY A 121 55.03 -9.96 -119.60
N LEU A 122 56.27 -9.88 -119.10
CA LEU A 122 56.62 -10.01 -117.67
C LEU A 122 55.70 -9.17 -116.77
N GLU A 123 55.31 -7.98 -117.22
CA GLU A 123 54.44 -7.03 -116.52
C GLU A 123 53.04 -7.60 -116.23
N GLN A 124 52.45 -8.31 -117.20
CA GLN A 124 51.11 -8.88 -117.11
C GLN A 124 51.09 -10.11 -116.19
N LEU A 125 52.15 -10.94 -116.23
CA LEU A 125 52.36 -12.05 -115.30
C LEU A 125 52.56 -11.56 -113.86
N THR A 126 53.31 -10.48 -113.65
CA THR A 126 53.47 -9.90 -112.30
C THR A 126 52.17 -9.33 -111.75
N LEU A 127 51.34 -8.68 -112.58
CA LEU A 127 50.03 -8.17 -112.16
C LEU A 127 49.06 -9.31 -111.77
N GLN A 128 49.04 -10.40 -112.55
CA GLN A 128 48.22 -11.56 -112.21
C GLN A 128 48.71 -12.30 -110.96
N MET A 129 50.02 -12.44 -110.76
CA MET A 129 50.56 -13.01 -109.52
C MET A 129 50.28 -12.13 -108.31
N ALA A 130 50.36 -10.81 -108.45
CA ALA A 130 50.01 -9.88 -107.37
C ALA A 130 48.54 -10.05 -106.95
N SER A 131 47.62 -10.13 -107.92
CA SER A 131 46.19 -10.38 -107.66
C SER A 131 45.93 -11.73 -106.99
N LEU A 132 46.59 -12.81 -107.44
CA LEU A 132 46.41 -14.13 -106.84
C LEU A 132 46.95 -14.22 -105.41
N VAL A 133 48.08 -13.56 -105.14
CA VAL A 133 48.64 -13.49 -103.78
C VAL A 133 47.72 -12.66 -102.88
N GLU A 134 47.15 -11.56 -103.39
CA GLU A 134 46.19 -10.73 -102.67
C GLU A 134 44.92 -11.53 -102.33
N ASP A 135 44.35 -12.28 -103.28
CA ASP A 135 43.20 -13.17 -103.04
C ASP A 135 43.50 -14.28 -102.03
N TYR A 136 44.70 -14.87 -102.09
CA TYR A 136 45.12 -15.90 -101.14
C TYR A 136 45.28 -15.34 -99.72
N LEU A 137 45.93 -14.18 -99.57
CA LEU A 137 46.09 -13.49 -98.30
C LEU A 137 44.73 -13.04 -97.73
N GLN A 138 43.82 -12.57 -98.59
CA GLN A 138 42.46 -12.21 -98.20
C GLN A 138 41.68 -13.44 -97.70
N THR A 139 41.78 -14.57 -98.39
CA THR A 139 41.12 -15.82 -97.99
C THR A 139 41.67 -16.34 -96.65
N GLN A 140 42.99 -16.31 -96.45
CA GLN A 140 43.61 -16.67 -95.17
C GLN A 140 43.16 -15.75 -94.04
N THR A 141 43.08 -14.45 -94.30
CA THR A 141 42.62 -13.45 -93.32
C THR A 141 41.15 -13.68 -92.96
N ASN A 142 40.29 -13.94 -93.95
CA ASN A 142 38.87 -14.26 -93.73
C ASN A 142 38.72 -15.54 -92.91
N LEU A 143 39.49 -16.58 -93.22
CA LEU A 143 39.45 -17.86 -92.51
C LEU A 143 39.95 -17.74 -91.07
N HIS A 144 41.02 -16.97 -90.84
CA HIS A 144 41.50 -16.65 -89.50
C HIS A 144 40.44 -15.87 -88.71
N THR A 145 39.83 -14.86 -89.33
CA THR A 145 38.76 -14.07 -88.70
C THR A 145 37.54 -14.93 -88.35
N ALA A 146 37.11 -15.81 -89.25
CA ALA A 146 36.02 -16.75 -89.00
C ALA A 146 36.35 -17.72 -87.86
N ASN A 147 37.59 -18.25 -87.79
CA ASN A 147 38.03 -19.10 -86.69
C ASN A 147 38.07 -18.36 -85.35
N VAL A 148 38.53 -17.11 -85.33
CA VAL A 148 38.50 -16.27 -84.13
C VAL A 148 37.05 -16.00 -83.70
N GLN A 149 36.16 -15.65 -84.62
CA GLN A 149 34.73 -15.46 -84.33
C GLN A 149 34.08 -16.74 -83.79
N LEU A 150 34.36 -17.90 -84.39
CA LEU A 150 33.85 -19.19 -83.92
C LEU A 150 34.40 -19.54 -82.52
N ALA A 151 35.67 -19.27 -82.27
CA ALA A 151 36.27 -19.45 -80.95
C ALA A 151 35.65 -18.53 -79.90
N GLN A 152 35.36 -17.27 -80.26
CA GLN A 152 34.66 -16.32 -79.39
C GLN A 152 33.21 -16.75 -79.13
N GLN A 153 32.47 -17.21 -80.14
CA GLN A 153 31.11 -17.76 -79.99
C GLN A 153 31.11 -18.99 -79.08
N LYS A 154 32.04 -19.92 -79.30
CA LYS A 154 32.23 -21.11 -78.44
C LYS A 154 32.54 -20.71 -77.01
N PHE A 155 33.47 -19.76 -76.80
CA PHE A 155 33.82 -19.27 -75.47
C PHE A 155 32.63 -18.60 -74.76
N ALA A 156 31.86 -17.78 -75.46
CA ALA A 156 30.65 -17.16 -74.91
C ALA A 156 29.59 -18.19 -74.50
N LEU A 157 29.39 -19.23 -75.35
CA LEU A 157 28.50 -20.35 -75.06
C LEU A 157 28.99 -21.15 -73.83
N ASP A 158 30.30 -21.42 -73.76
CA ASP A 158 30.93 -22.18 -72.67
C ASP A 158 30.91 -21.44 -71.33
N GLN A 159 30.93 -20.10 -71.34
CA GLN A 159 30.80 -19.28 -70.13
C GLN A 159 29.36 -19.24 -69.58
N HIS A 160 28.35 -19.16 -70.45
CA HIS A 160 26.98 -18.91 -70.01
C HIS A 160 26.12 -20.17 -69.90
N ALA A 161 26.31 -21.19 -70.73
CA ALA A 161 25.48 -22.39 -70.75
C ALA A 161 26.25 -23.69 -70.46
N ILE A 162 25.58 -24.67 -69.89
CA ILE A 162 26.05 -26.05 -69.74
C ILE A 162 25.81 -26.75 -71.07
N VAL A 163 26.87 -27.22 -71.73
CA VAL A 163 26.77 -27.80 -73.08
C VAL A 163 27.33 -29.22 -73.07
N SER A 164 26.55 -30.14 -73.64
CA SER A 164 27.00 -31.51 -73.91
C SER A 164 26.52 -32.00 -75.25
N ILE A 165 27.38 -32.73 -75.97
CA ILE A 165 27.03 -33.42 -77.22
C ILE A 165 27.05 -34.91 -76.94
N THR A 166 26.05 -35.65 -77.40
CA THR A 166 25.99 -37.11 -77.26
C THR A 166 25.81 -37.82 -78.60
N ASP A 167 26.20 -39.10 -78.66
CA ASP A 167 25.80 -40.00 -79.74
C ASP A 167 24.30 -40.32 -79.68
N ILE A 168 23.78 -41.04 -80.67
CA ILE A 168 22.36 -41.46 -80.73
C ILE A 168 21.92 -42.37 -79.58
N ARG A 169 22.86 -42.95 -78.82
CA ARG A 169 22.60 -43.79 -77.64
C ARG A 169 22.71 -43.01 -76.32
N GLY A 170 23.00 -41.71 -76.38
CA GLY A 170 23.15 -40.86 -75.19
C GLY A 170 24.52 -40.90 -74.53
N ARG A 171 25.55 -41.43 -75.19
CA ARG A 171 26.93 -41.36 -74.69
C ARG A 171 27.55 -40.02 -75.00
N ILE A 172 28.15 -39.38 -74.00
CA ILE A 172 28.68 -38.02 -74.10
C ILE A 172 29.95 -38.01 -74.94
N LEU A 173 29.92 -37.32 -76.08
CA LEU A 173 31.04 -37.09 -76.98
C LEU A 173 31.78 -35.78 -76.65
N TYR A 174 31.08 -34.80 -76.08
CA TYR A 174 31.63 -33.52 -75.67
C TYR A 174 30.94 -33.01 -74.41
N ALA A 175 31.71 -32.41 -73.50
CA ALA A 175 31.22 -31.73 -72.31
C ALA A 175 32.07 -30.48 -72.06
N ASN A 176 31.44 -29.31 -71.96
CA ASN A 176 32.16 -28.07 -71.67
C ASN A 176 32.58 -27.96 -70.19
N ASP A 177 33.38 -26.94 -69.88
CA ASP A 177 33.93 -26.76 -68.52
C ASP A 177 32.81 -26.54 -67.50
N LYS A 178 31.75 -25.82 -67.86
CA LYS A 178 30.60 -25.56 -66.99
C LYS A 178 29.84 -26.84 -66.64
N PHE A 179 29.71 -27.79 -67.58
CA PHE A 179 29.15 -29.11 -67.27
C PHE A 179 30.02 -29.89 -66.28
N CYS A 180 31.34 -29.83 -66.42
CA CYS A 180 32.25 -30.47 -65.48
C CYS A 180 32.17 -29.84 -64.08
N GLN A 181 32.11 -28.51 -64.01
CA GLN A 181 32.02 -27.75 -62.76
C GLN A 181 30.73 -28.06 -62.00
N ILE A 182 29.56 -27.93 -62.64
CA ILE A 182 28.26 -28.12 -61.96
C ILE A 182 28.00 -29.59 -61.59
N SER A 183 28.42 -30.53 -62.44
CA SER A 183 28.22 -31.95 -62.18
C SER A 183 29.26 -32.54 -61.21
N GLY A 184 30.40 -31.85 -61.01
CA GLY A 184 31.52 -32.34 -60.20
C GLY A 184 32.28 -33.53 -60.80
N TYR A 185 31.95 -33.95 -62.02
CA TYR A 185 32.67 -35.01 -62.73
C TYR A 185 33.78 -34.41 -63.59
N PRO A 186 35.00 -34.97 -63.55
CA PRO A 186 36.06 -34.57 -64.47
C PRO A 186 35.67 -34.95 -65.90
N ARG A 187 36.10 -34.15 -66.89
CA ARG A 187 35.78 -34.36 -68.31
C ARG A 187 36.08 -35.79 -68.77
N GLU A 188 37.18 -36.37 -68.33
CA GLU A 188 37.59 -37.74 -68.65
C GLU A 188 36.57 -38.81 -68.23
N MET A 189 35.83 -38.60 -67.14
CA MET A 189 34.77 -39.51 -66.68
C MET A 189 33.43 -39.23 -67.38
N LEU A 190 33.22 -38.01 -67.87
CA LEU A 190 32.01 -37.67 -68.63
C LEU A 190 32.10 -38.20 -70.06
N LEU A 191 33.25 -38.06 -70.73
CA LEU A 191 33.43 -38.50 -72.10
C LEU A 191 33.30 -40.03 -72.21
N GLY A 192 32.43 -40.49 -73.11
CA GLY A 192 32.10 -41.90 -73.33
C GLY A 192 31.09 -42.49 -72.33
N ALA A 193 30.81 -41.82 -71.22
CA ALA A 193 29.79 -42.24 -70.27
C ALA A 193 28.38 -41.94 -70.79
N ASP A 194 27.42 -42.72 -70.30
CA ASP A 194 26.00 -42.49 -70.56
C ASP A 194 25.52 -41.24 -69.79
N HIS A 195 24.73 -40.38 -70.44
CA HIS A 195 24.23 -39.15 -69.84
C HIS A 195 23.45 -39.38 -68.52
N ARG A 196 22.94 -40.60 -68.30
CA ARG A 196 22.34 -41.03 -67.02
C ARG A 196 23.24 -40.91 -65.79
N ILE A 197 24.55 -40.69 -65.95
CA ILE A 197 25.50 -40.49 -64.84
C ILE A 197 25.11 -39.36 -63.87
N VAL A 198 24.38 -38.34 -64.36
CA VAL A 198 23.89 -37.22 -63.53
C VAL A 198 22.43 -37.36 -63.09
N ASN A 199 21.78 -38.51 -63.33
CA ASN A 199 20.36 -38.69 -63.00
C ASN A 199 20.12 -38.66 -61.48
N SER A 200 19.18 -37.82 -61.03
CA SER A 200 18.83 -37.72 -59.61
C SER A 200 17.84 -38.78 -59.11
N GLY A 201 17.13 -39.46 -60.02
CA GLY A 201 16.02 -40.37 -59.72
C GLY A 201 14.67 -39.68 -59.45
N TYR A 202 14.59 -38.35 -59.60
CA TYR A 202 13.37 -37.57 -59.35
C TYR A 202 12.30 -37.73 -60.43
N HIS A 203 12.70 -37.73 -61.70
CA HIS A 203 11.78 -37.83 -62.83
C HIS A 203 11.43 -39.27 -63.16
N SER A 204 10.18 -39.50 -63.57
CA SER A 204 9.67 -40.85 -63.85
C SER A 204 10.30 -41.46 -65.12
N ARG A 205 10.13 -42.77 -65.31
CA ARG A 205 10.61 -43.43 -66.54
C ARG A 205 9.85 -42.94 -67.77
N GLU A 206 8.56 -42.63 -67.64
CA GLU A 206 7.74 -42.08 -68.73
C GLU A 206 8.26 -40.70 -69.18
N PHE A 207 8.70 -39.85 -68.25
CA PHE A 207 9.27 -38.54 -68.57
C PHE A 207 10.50 -38.66 -69.50
N PHE A 208 11.45 -39.52 -69.14
CA PHE A 208 12.63 -39.74 -69.97
C PHE A 208 12.29 -40.50 -71.26
N ALA A 209 11.33 -41.42 -71.26
CA ALA A 209 10.88 -42.11 -72.47
C ALA A 209 10.31 -41.11 -73.49
N HIS A 210 9.51 -40.14 -73.04
CA HIS A 210 8.97 -39.08 -73.89
C HIS A 210 10.08 -38.17 -74.46
N MET A 211 11.05 -37.78 -73.63
CA MET A 211 12.23 -37.04 -74.09
C MET A 211 12.97 -37.79 -75.20
N TRP A 212 13.27 -39.07 -74.99
CA TRP A 212 13.96 -39.92 -75.97
C TRP A 212 13.15 -40.10 -77.25
N GLU A 213 11.84 -40.29 -77.16
CA GLU A 213 10.94 -40.40 -78.32
C GLU A 213 10.93 -39.11 -79.14
N THR A 214 10.88 -37.95 -78.47
CA THR A 214 10.88 -36.63 -79.13
C THR A 214 12.17 -36.42 -79.90
N ILE A 215 13.33 -36.58 -79.26
CA ILE A 215 14.62 -36.32 -79.93
C ILE A 215 14.96 -37.36 -80.99
N ALA A 216 14.57 -38.63 -80.79
CA ALA A 216 14.76 -39.68 -81.79
C ALA A 216 13.89 -39.47 -83.04
N SER A 217 12.74 -38.80 -82.91
CA SER A 217 11.89 -38.41 -84.04
C SER A 217 12.41 -37.19 -84.81
N GLY A 218 13.56 -36.62 -84.41
CA GLY A 218 14.16 -35.44 -85.03
C GLY A 218 13.58 -34.11 -84.53
N LYS A 219 12.80 -34.10 -83.45
CA LYS A 219 12.22 -32.89 -82.85
C LYS A 219 13.06 -32.37 -81.69
N VAL A 220 13.01 -31.07 -81.43
CA VAL A 220 13.63 -30.44 -80.26
C VAL A 220 12.81 -30.78 -79.00
N TRP A 221 13.49 -31.11 -77.92
CA TRP A 221 12.88 -31.31 -76.61
C TRP A 221 13.32 -30.22 -75.64
N GLU A 222 12.38 -29.69 -74.87
CA GLU A 222 12.61 -28.66 -73.85
C GLU A 222 11.99 -29.09 -72.51
N GLY A 223 12.73 -28.88 -71.41
CA GLY A 223 12.19 -29.12 -70.08
C GLY A 223 13.20 -29.01 -68.95
N ALA A 224 12.67 -28.85 -67.72
CA ALA A 224 13.47 -28.78 -66.51
C ALA A 224 13.81 -30.18 -65.96
N ILE A 225 15.10 -30.48 -65.84
CA ILE A 225 15.62 -31.75 -65.35
C ILE A 225 16.32 -31.54 -64.01
N ARG A 226 15.96 -32.35 -63.00
CA ARG A 226 16.67 -32.41 -61.73
C ARG A 226 17.79 -33.43 -61.81
N ASN A 227 19.02 -32.98 -61.63
CA ASN A 227 20.23 -33.81 -61.69
C ASN A 227 20.91 -33.92 -60.32
N ARG A 228 21.85 -34.86 -60.23
CA ARG A 228 22.68 -35.11 -59.06
C ARG A 228 24.15 -35.02 -59.44
N ALA A 229 24.89 -34.16 -58.75
CA ALA A 229 26.32 -34.01 -58.89
C ALA A 229 27.06 -35.18 -58.24
N ARG A 230 28.35 -35.34 -58.56
CA ARG A 230 29.20 -36.43 -58.06
C ARG A 230 29.30 -36.49 -56.53
N ASN A 231 29.29 -35.33 -55.88
CA ASN A 231 29.32 -35.20 -54.41
C ASN A 231 27.96 -35.52 -53.75
N GLY A 232 26.90 -35.75 -54.54
CA GLY A 232 25.56 -36.06 -54.07
C GLY A 232 24.57 -34.89 -54.14
N ASP A 233 25.06 -33.66 -54.38
CA ASP A 233 24.24 -32.44 -54.41
C ASP A 233 23.23 -32.46 -55.55
N ILE A 234 22.06 -31.87 -55.31
CA ILE A 234 20.98 -31.78 -56.29
C ILE A 234 21.01 -30.41 -56.95
N TYR A 235 20.94 -30.39 -58.27
CA TYR A 235 20.85 -29.17 -59.07
C TYR A 235 19.78 -29.30 -60.15
N TRP A 236 19.17 -28.17 -60.51
CA TRP A 236 18.15 -28.10 -61.56
C TRP A 236 18.70 -27.44 -62.80
N VAL A 237 18.40 -28.04 -63.95
CA VAL A 237 18.76 -27.46 -65.24
C VAL A 237 17.53 -27.36 -66.12
N GLU A 238 17.34 -26.20 -66.74
CA GLU A 238 16.43 -26.07 -67.88
C GLU A 238 17.20 -26.49 -69.12
N ALA A 239 16.74 -27.55 -69.79
CA ALA A 239 17.48 -28.19 -70.87
C ALA A 239 16.71 -28.11 -72.20
N THR A 240 17.41 -27.69 -73.24
CA THR A 240 16.98 -27.78 -74.63
C THR A 240 17.88 -28.79 -75.34
N ILE A 241 17.30 -29.86 -75.88
CA ILE A 241 18.02 -30.94 -76.58
C ILE A 241 17.63 -30.90 -78.05
N VAL A 242 18.61 -30.63 -78.91
CA VAL A 242 18.46 -30.46 -80.35
C VAL A 242 19.10 -31.65 -81.09
N PRO A 243 18.35 -32.41 -81.89
CA PRO A 243 18.91 -33.45 -82.76
C PRO A 243 19.51 -32.86 -84.03
N PHE A 244 20.73 -33.27 -84.36
CA PHE A 244 21.36 -32.98 -85.66
C PHE A 244 21.17 -34.17 -86.58
N LEU A 245 20.62 -33.92 -87.77
CA LEU A 245 20.17 -34.95 -88.71
C LEU A 245 21.19 -35.16 -89.85
N ASP A 246 21.25 -36.38 -90.41
CA ASP A 246 21.95 -36.68 -91.66
C ASP A 246 21.13 -36.21 -92.89
N GLU A 247 21.71 -36.35 -94.09
CA GLU A 247 21.04 -36.03 -95.37
C GLU A 247 19.77 -36.88 -95.62
N GLN A 248 19.57 -37.96 -94.86
CA GLN A 248 18.38 -38.82 -94.90
C GLN A 248 17.37 -38.51 -93.77
N GLY A 249 17.59 -37.44 -93.01
CA GLY A 249 16.69 -36.98 -91.94
C GLY A 249 16.77 -37.79 -90.64
N ARG A 250 17.79 -38.63 -90.45
CA ARG A 250 17.98 -39.43 -89.23
C ARG A 250 18.94 -38.74 -88.26
N PRO A 251 18.65 -38.73 -86.93
CA PRO A 251 19.57 -38.14 -85.95
C PRO A 251 20.94 -38.83 -85.96
N VAL A 252 22.01 -38.03 -85.96
CA VAL A 252 23.42 -38.47 -85.87
C VAL A 252 24.01 -38.17 -84.50
N GLN A 253 23.61 -37.04 -83.91
CA GLN A 253 24.06 -36.60 -82.58
C GLN A 253 23.00 -35.70 -81.95
N TYR A 254 23.04 -35.59 -80.62
CA TYR A 254 22.19 -34.68 -79.86
C TYR A 254 23.05 -33.62 -79.18
N VAL A 255 22.68 -32.35 -79.32
CA VAL A 255 23.30 -31.22 -78.62
C VAL A 255 22.33 -30.76 -77.54
N ALA A 256 22.76 -30.84 -76.28
CA ALA A 256 22.00 -30.34 -75.15
C ALA A 256 22.64 -29.06 -74.63
N ILE A 257 21.85 -27.99 -74.61
CA ILE A 257 22.19 -26.71 -73.99
C ILE A 257 21.34 -26.59 -72.75
N ARG A 258 21.95 -26.26 -71.61
CA ARG A 258 21.25 -26.17 -70.33
C ARG A 258 21.64 -24.94 -69.54
N THR A 259 20.65 -24.37 -68.86
CA THR A 259 20.84 -23.26 -67.92
C THR A 259 20.63 -23.79 -66.51
N ASP A 260 21.52 -23.44 -65.58
CA ASP A 260 21.33 -23.74 -64.16
C ASP A 260 20.21 -22.85 -63.61
N ILE A 261 19.14 -23.47 -63.12
CA ILE A 261 17.97 -22.81 -62.53
C ILE A 261 17.79 -23.20 -61.06
N THR A 262 18.85 -23.71 -60.42
CA THR A 262 18.81 -24.21 -59.04
C THR A 262 18.39 -23.10 -58.06
N ASP A 263 19.03 -21.94 -58.12
CA ASP A 263 18.71 -20.80 -57.23
C ASP A 263 17.26 -20.34 -57.40
N GLN A 264 16.78 -20.27 -58.64
CA GLN A 264 15.39 -19.92 -58.92
C GLN A 264 14.42 -20.91 -58.28
N LYS A 265 14.67 -22.22 -58.41
CA LYS A 265 13.81 -23.27 -57.82
C LYS A 265 13.86 -23.25 -56.29
N VAL A 266 15.02 -22.96 -55.69
CA VAL A 266 15.16 -22.81 -54.24
C VAL A 266 14.36 -21.60 -53.75
N MET A 267 14.45 -20.45 -54.43
CA MET A 267 13.68 -19.24 -54.09
C MET A 267 12.17 -19.45 -54.24
N GLU A 268 11.71 -20.10 -55.32
CA GLU A 268 10.30 -20.45 -55.52
C GLU A 268 9.75 -21.31 -54.38
N GLU A 269 10.51 -22.32 -53.95
CA GLU A 269 10.10 -23.20 -52.86
C GLU A 269 10.17 -22.51 -51.49
N GLN A 270 11.19 -21.67 -51.26
CA GLN A 270 11.29 -20.83 -50.07
C GLN A 270 10.09 -19.87 -49.98
N LEU A 271 9.71 -19.22 -51.08
CA LEU A 271 8.55 -18.33 -51.13
C LEU A 271 7.24 -19.08 -50.87
N ARG A 272 7.07 -20.26 -51.50
CA ARG A 272 5.90 -21.12 -51.27
C ARG A 272 5.82 -21.60 -49.82
N SER A 273 6.95 -22.04 -49.25
CA SER A 273 7.04 -22.49 -47.87
C SER A 273 6.76 -21.34 -46.89
N SER A 274 7.35 -20.17 -47.12
CA SER A 274 7.10 -18.96 -46.32
C SER A 274 5.63 -18.52 -46.39
N ARG A 275 4.99 -18.57 -47.57
CA ARG A 275 3.57 -18.25 -47.71
C ARG A 275 2.67 -19.22 -46.93
N LYS A 276 2.91 -20.53 -47.06
CA LYS A 276 2.19 -21.55 -46.29
C LYS A 276 2.40 -21.40 -44.79
N PHE A 277 3.63 -21.07 -44.38
CA PHE A 277 3.97 -20.83 -42.98
C PHE A 277 3.21 -19.62 -42.42
N LEU A 278 3.17 -18.49 -43.14
CA LEU A 278 2.38 -17.32 -42.75
C LEU A 278 0.87 -17.62 -42.66
N GLU A 279 0.32 -18.38 -43.62
CA GLU A 279 -1.08 -18.82 -43.57
C GLU A 279 -1.34 -19.70 -42.33
N SER A 280 -0.48 -20.68 -42.05
CA SER A 280 -0.60 -21.55 -40.87
C SER A 280 -0.44 -20.81 -39.54
N LEU A 281 0.41 -19.78 -39.47
CA LEU A 281 0.55 -18.94 -38.28
C LEU A 281 -0.79 -18.27 -37.96
N THR A 282 -1.39 -17.59 -38.93
CA THR A 282 -2.69 -16.94 -38.73
C THR A 282 -3.81 -17.92 -38.37
N GLU A 283 -3.74 -19.17 -38.83
CA GLU A 283 -4.73 -20.21 -38.49
C GLU A 283 -4.59 -20.75 -37.06
N SER A 284 -3.40 -20.67 -36.46
CA SER A 284 -3.10 -21.28 -35.15
C SER A 284 -3.25 -20.33 -33.94
N MET A 285 -3.47 -19.03 -34.17
CA MET A 285 -3.47 -18.00 -33.11
C MET A 285 -4.69 -18.04 -32.18
N GLY A 286 -5.75 -18.79 -32.52
CA GLY A 286 -6.98 -18.83 -31.71
C GLY A 286 -7.79 -17.52 -31.72
N GLU A 287 -7.35 -16.53 -32.52
CA GLU A 287 -7.96 -15.22 -32.71
C GLU A 287 -8.46 -15.11 -34.16
N GLY A 288 -9.55 -14.38 -34.34
CA GLY A 288 -10.06 -14.07 -35.67
C GLY A 288 -9.22 -12.98 -36.32
N VAL A 289 -8.74 -13.21 -37.55
CA VAL A 289 -7.94 -12.25 -38.31
C VAL A 289 -8.63 -11.98 -39.64
N TYR A 290 -8.76 -10.70 -39.98
CA TYR A 290 -9.26 -10.25 -41.28
C TYR A 290 -8.37 -9.16 -41.88
N ALA A 291 -8.37 -9.03 -43.21
CA ALA A 291 -7.81 -7.88 -43.91
C ALA A 291 -8.84 -7.29 -44.87
N LEU A 292 -8.87 -5.97 -44.93
CA LEU A 292 -9.77 -5.17 -45.76
C LEU A 292 -8.96 -4.31 -46.73
N ASP A 293 -9.54 -3.98 -47.87
CA ASP A 293 -9.00 -2.97 -48.78
C ASP A 293 -9.33 -1.53 -48.32
N SER A 294 -8.91 -0.54 -49.10
CA SER A 294 -9.17 0.89 -48.85
C SER A 294 -10.65 1.29 -48.95
N LEU A 295 -11.54 0.39 -49.35
CA LEU A 295 -13.00 0.60 -49.40
C LEU A 295 -13.75 -0.22 -48.35
N GLY A 296 -13.05 -0.97 -47.48
CA GLY A 296 -13.66 -1.74 -46.39
C GLY A 296 -14.14 -3.12 -46.84
N VAL A 297 -13.75 -3.56 -48.03
CA VAL A 297 -14.09 -4.87 -48.59
C VAL A 297 -13.14 -5.92 -48.06
N CYS A 298 -13.66 -7.05 -47.61
CA CYS A 298 -12.86 -8.15 -47.07
C CYS A 298 -12.03 -8.82 -48.18
N THR A 299 -10.71 -8.77 -48.03
CA THR A 299 -9.73 -9.39 -48.95
C THR A 299 -9.09 -10.64 -48.35
N PHE A 300 -9.11 -10.78 -47.02
CA PHE A 300 -8.59 -11.94 -46.31
C PHE A 300 -9.38 -12.17 -45.02
N ILE A 301 -9.55 -13.44 -44.67
CA ILE A 301 -10.06 -13.91 -43.38
C ILE A 301 -9.40 -15.24 -43.04
N ASN A 302 -9.02 -15.45 -41.78
CA ASN A 302 -8.50 -16.74 -41.29
C ASN A 302 -9.63 -17.69 -40.85
N ARG A 303 -9.27 -18.96 -40.60
CA ARG A 303 -10.24 -20.00 -40.24
C ARG A 303 -10.94 -19.76 -38.89
N GLU A 304 -10.25 -19.16 -37.92
CA GLU A 304 -10.86 -18.85 -36.62
C GLU A 304 -11.90 -17.72 -36.75
N ALA A 305 -11.67 -16.72 -37.59
CA ALA A 305 -12.68 -15.69 -37.87
C ALA A 305 -13.91 -16.28 -38.57
N GLU A 306 -13.76 -17.23 -39.49
CA GLU A 306 -14.93 -17.95 -40.07
C GLU A 306 -15.77 -18.64 -38.99
N LYS A 307 -15.12 -19.31 -38.03
CA LYS A 307 -15.82 -19.99 -36.92
C LYS A 307 -16.51 -19.00 -35.98
N LEU A 308 -15.83 -17.91 -35.61
CA LEU A 308 -16.36 -16.92 -34.66
C LEU A 308 -17.48 -16.07 -35.28
N LEU A 309 -17.41 -15.78 -36.58
CA LEU A 309 -18.39 -14.95 -37.29
C LEU A 309 -19.52 -15.77 -37.94
N GLY A 310 -19.29 -17.06 -38.21
CA GLY A 310 -20.27 -17.96 -38.84
C GLY A 310 -20.42 -17.78 -40.35
N TRP A 311 -19.62 -16.91 -40.96
CA TRP A 311 -19.56 -16.69 -42.41
C TRP A 311 -18.44 -17.55 -43.00
N SER A 312 -18.69 -18.20 -44.14
CA SER A 312 -17.61 -18.87 -44.86
C SER A 312 -16.74 -17.83 -45.58
N ARG A 313 -15.47 -18.16 -45.81
CA ARG A 313 -14.52 -17.34 -46.56
C ARG A 313 -15.06 -16.99 -47.94
N GLU A 314 -15.73 -17.93 -48.61
CA GLU A 314 -16.31 -17.69 -49.93
C GLU A 314 -17.47 -16.69 -49.91
N GLU A 315 -18.22 -16.61 -48.80
CA GLU A 315 -19.35 -15.70 -48.64
C GLU A 315 -18.91 -14.28 -48.25
N ILE A 316 -17.86 -14.15 -47.44
CA ILE A 316 -17.44 -12.86 -46.88
C ILE A 316 -16.39 -12.14 -47.72
N LEU A 317 -15.58 -12.88 -48.49
CA LEU A 317 -14.60 -12.28 -49.40
C LEU A 317 -15.32 -11.48 -50.49
N GLY A 318 -14.89 -10.23 -50.69
CA GLY A 318 -15.53 -9.31 -51.64
C GLY A 318 -16.78 -8.61 -51.10
N SER A 319 -17.25 -8.95 -49.90
CA SER A 319 -18.31 -8.21 -49.20
C SER A 319 -17.73 -7.06 -48.37
N HIS A 320 -18.53 -6.01 -48.19
CA HIS A 320 -18.18 -4.90 -47.31
C HIS A 320 -18.28 -5.36 -45.84
N PHE A 321 -17.14 -5.41 -45.15
CA PHE A 321 -17.02 -6.13 -43.87
C PHE A 321 -17.88 -5.51 -42.77
N TYR A 322 -17.95 -4.19 -42.71
CA TYR A 322 -18.71 -3.47 -41.68
C TYR A 322 -20.22 -3.66 -41.83
N ASP A 323 -20.74 -3.78 -43.06
CA ASP A 323 -22.16 -4.03 -43.30
C ASP A 323 -22.56 -5.48 -43.00
N THR A 324 -21.57 -6.37 -42.87
CA THR A 324 -21.78 -7.82 -42.75
C THR A 324 -21.52 -8.32 -41.32
N VAL A 325 -20.63 -7.66 -40.56
CA VAL A 325 -20.15 -8.15 -39.25
C VAL A 325 -20.31 -7.11 -38.13
N HIS A 326 -20.16 -5.81 -38.44
CA HIS A 326 -20.16 -4.72 -37.44
C HIS A 326 -21.21 -3.65 -37.77
N PHE A 327 -22.45 -4.09 -37.96
CA PHE A 327 -23.57 -3.25 -38.41
C PHE A 327 -24.59 -2.95 -37.30
N HIS A 328 -24.35 -3.41 -36.06
CA HIS A 328 -25.20 -3.12 -34.90
C HIS A 328 -24.35 -2.77 -33.67
N ARG A 329 -24.82 -1.79 -32.90
CA ARG A 329 -24.34 -1.49 -31.55
C ARG A 329 -24.96 -2.45 -30.53
N VAL A 330 -24.46 -2.44 -29.28
CA VAL A 330 -24.97 -3.25 -28.14
C VAL A 330 -26.46 -3.05 -27.89
N ASP A 331 -26.97 -1.85 -28.15
CA ASP A 331 -28.36 -1.45 -27.99
C ASP A 331 -29.25 -1.86 -29.17
N GLY A 332 -28.70 -2.54 -30.18
CA GLY A 332 -29.40 -2.99 -31.38
C GLY A 332 -29.58 -1.92 -32.45
N GLN A 333 -29.07 -0.70 -32.26
CA GLN A 333 -29.14 0.34 -33.29
C GLN A 333 -28.20 0.01 -34.46
N PRO A 334 -28.59 0.28 -35.72
CA PRO A 334 -27.72 0.10 -36.86
C PRO A 334 -26.51 1.04 -36.77
N LEU A 335 -25.31 0.51 -36.99
CA LEU A 335 -24.07 1.26 -37.05
C LEU A 335 -23.68 1.45 -38.53
N PRO A 336 -23.79 2.66 -39.09
CA PRO A 336 -23.36 2.91 -40.46
C PRO A 336 -21.85 2.71 -40.62
N ALA A 337 -21.42 2.16 -41.76
CA ALA A 337 -20.01 1.93 -42.08
C ALA A 337 -19.06 3.11 -41.80
N HIS A 338 -19.50 4.35 -42.08
CA HIS A 338 -18.69 5.55 -41.88
C HIS A 338 -18.57 5.99 -40.42
N GLU A 339 -19.45 5.50 -39.53
CA GLU A 339 -19.40 5.73 -38.08
C GLU A 339 -18.68 4.61 -37.33
N CYS A 340 -18.27 3.55 -38.04
CA CYS A 340 -17.51 2.46 -37.46
C CYS A 340 -16.19 2.99 -36.88
N PRO A 341 -15.93 2.84 -35.56
CA PRO A 341 -14.70 3.32 -34.93
C PRO A 341 -13.44 2.70 -35.54
N MET A 342 -13.49 1.44 -35.95
CA MET A 342 -12.36 0.77 -36.60
C MET A 342 -12.06 1.38 -37.96
N TRP A 343 -13.10 1.64 -38.75
CA TRP A 343 -12.95 2.25 -40.07
C TRP A 343 -12.45 3.69 -39.98
N SER A 344 -13.04 4.49 -39.08
CA SER A 344 -12.72 5.92 -38.96
C SER A 344 -11.27 6.18 -38.53
N HIS A 345 -10.67 5.30 -37.72
CA HIS A 345 -9.26 5.40 -37.35
C HIS A 345 -8.33 4.82 -38.43
N THR A 346 -8.65 3.63 -38.96
CA THR A 346 -7.76 2.97 -39.93
C THR A 346 -7.71 3.70 -41.27
N CYS A 347 -8.78 4.39 -41.68
CA CYS A 347 -8.79 5.16 -42.93
C CYS A 347 -7.96 6.45 -42.87
N VAL A 348 -7.70 6.99 -41.66
CA VAL A 348 -6.80 8.14 -41.44
C VAL A 348 -5.38 7.73 -41.05
N GLY A 349 -5.10 6.43 -40.98
CA GLY A 349 -3.77 5.89 -40.71
C GLY A 349 -3.46 5.68 -39.23
N GLU A 350 -4.49 5.63 -38.37
CA GLU A 350 -4.36 5.37 -36.94
C GLU A 350 -4.77 3.93 -36.60
N SER A 351 -4.15 3.36 -35.56
CA SER A 351 -4.55 2.06 -35.01
C SER A 351 -5.71 2.23 -34.03
N PHE A 352 -6.68 1.32 -34.07
CA PHE A 352 -7.78 1.25 -33.13
C PHE A 352 -7.67 0.02 -32.23
N ARG A 353 -7.92 0.19 -30.93
CA ARG A 353 -7.97 -0.89 -29.94
C ARG A 353 -9.16 -0.71 -29.02
N SER A 354 -9.95 -1.76 -28.81
CA SER A 354 -11.13 -1.68 -27.94
C SER A 354 -11.60 -3.05 -27.46
N GLU A 355 -12.01 -3.11 -26.20
CA GLU A 355 -12.75 -4.23 -25.61
C GLU A 355 -14.26 -3.92 -25.45
N ALA A 356 -14.69 -2.77 -25.97
CA ALA A 356 -16.06 -2.27 -25.88
C ALA A 356 -16.88 -2.57 -27.15
N GLU A 357 -16.26 -3.12 -28.18
CA GLU A 357 -16.92 -3.44 -29.44
C GLU A 357 -17.59 -4.82 -29.41
N TYR A 358 -18.53 -5.01 -30.33
CA TYR A 358 -19.32 -6.23 -30.45
C TYR A 358 -19.44 -6.61 -31.92
N PHE A 359 -19.28 -7.89 -32.23
CA PHE A 359 -19.54 -8.40 -33.57
C PHE A 359 -20.85 -9.17 -33.64
N THR A 360 -21.43 -9.19 -34.83
CA THR A 360 -22.65 -9.92 -35.13
C THR A 360 -22.31 -11.18 -35.91
N HIS A 361 -22.60 -12.33 -35.31
CA HIS A 361 -22.53 -13.63 -35.96
C HIS A 361 -23.63 -13.75 -37.04
N LYS A 362 -23.40 -14.54 -38.09
CA LYS A 362 -24.35 -14.77 -39.21
C LYS A 362 -25.77 -15.15 -38.76
N SER A 363 -25.91 -15.81 -37.61
CA SER A 363 -27.21 -16.17 -37.01
C SER A 363 -27.96 -14.99 -36.35
N GLY A 364 -27.39 -13.78 -36.35
CA GLY A 364 -27.90 -12.61 -35.64
C GLY A 364 -27.47 -12.52 -34.16
N ARG A 365 -26.62 -13.43 -33.67
CA ARG A 365 -26.09 -13.37 -32.29
C ARG A 365 -25.01 -12.28 -32.20
N VAL A 366 -25.20 -11.31 -31.33
CA VAL A 366 -24.20 -10.29 -31.01
C VAL A 366 -23.30 -10.77 -29.86
N PHE A 367 -21.99 -10.61 -29.96
CA PHE A 367 -21.04 -11.01 -28.91
C PHE A 367 -19.92 -9.98 -28.73
N PRO A 368 -19.44 -9.76 -27.48
CA PRO A 368 -18.38 -8.80 -27.21
C PRO A 368 -17.03 -9.29 -27.74
N ILE A 369 -16.24 -8.36 -28.24
CA ILE A 369 -14.91 -8.63 -28.78
C ILE A 369 -13.85 -7.74 -28.14
N ASP A 370 -12.65 -8.30 -28.02
CA ASP A 370 -11.41 -7.54 -27.90
C ASP A 370 -10.80 -7.44 -29.29
N ILE A 371 -10.56 -6.22 -29.79
CA ILE A 371 -10.15 -6.00 -31.17
C ILE A 371 -9.01 -5.00 -31.28
N VAL A 372 -8.08 -5.31 -32.17
CA VAL A 372 -7.00 -4.44 -32.63
C VAL A 372 -7.10 -4.32 -34.14
N ALA A 373 -7.34 -3.12 -34.66
CA ALA A 373 -7.33 -2.82 -36.08
C ALA A 373 -6.18 -1.86 -36.41
N VAL A 374 -5.38 -2.21 -37.42
CA VAL A 374 -4.20 -1.44 -37.86
C VAL A 374 -4.30 -1.14 -39.36
N PRO A 375 -3.89 0.06 -39.81
CA PRO A 375 -3.87 0.38 -41.24
C PRO A 375 -2.73 -0.37 -41.95
N LEU A 376 -3.01 -0.87 -43.14
CA LEU A 376 -1.98 -1.36 -44.06
C LEU A 376 -1.50 -0.21 -44.93
N GLN A 377 -0.18 0.04 -44.88
CA GLN A 377 0.46 1.07 -45.70
C GLN A 377 1.43 0.45 -46.70
N GLN A 378 1.37 0.92 -47.94
CA GLN A 378 2.31 0.57 -49.00
C GLN A 378 2.78 1.87 -49.67
N ASP A 379 4.09 2.08 -49.74
CA ASP A 379 4.72 3.31 -50.29
C ASP A 379 4.15 4.62 -49.71
N GLY A 380 3.84 4.63 -48.41
CA GLY A 380 3.28 5.80 -47.71
C GLY A 380 1.80 6.09 -47.98
N ARG A 381 1.09 5.20 -48.68
CA ARG A 381 -0.37 5.27 -48.89
C ARG A 381 -1.09 4.17 -48.14
N ILE A 382 -2.23 4.48 -47.55
CA ILE A 382 -3.10 3.51 -46.89
C ILE A 382 -3.79 2.69 -47.99
N VAL A 383 -3.52 1.38 -48.02
CA VAL A 383 -4.07 0.45 -49.01
C VAL A 383 -5.17 -0.44 -48.43
N GLY A 384 -5.38 -0.39 -47.11
CA GLY A 384 -6.38 -1.17 -46.41
C GLY A 384 -6.17 -1.21 -44.90
N SER A 385 -6.72 -2.22 -44.24
CA SER A 385 -6.53 -2.45 -42.80
C SER A 385 -6.52 -3.93 -42.45
N VAL A 386 -5.86 -4.30 -41.35
CA VAL A 386 -5.90 -5.64 -40.76
C VAL A 386 -6.51 -5.53 -39.38
N GLY A 387 -7.49 -6.37 -39.09
CA GLY A 387 -8.08 -6.50 -37.76
C GLY A 387 -7.83 -7.89 -37.18
N VAL A 388 -7.50 -7.91 -35.89
CA VAL A 388 -7.39 -9.12 -35.07
C VAL A 388 -8.38 -8.99 -33.92
N PHE A 389 -9.19 -10.01 -33.69
CA PHE A 389 -10.24 -9.98 -32.68
C PHE A 389 -10.41 -11.31 -31.93
N GLN A 390 -10.88 -11.21 -30.69
CA GLN A 390 -11.16 -12.35 -29.82
C GLN A 390 -12.57 -12.24 -29.22
N ASP A 391 -13.32 -13.35 -29.15
CA ASP A 391 -14.58 -13.41 -28.38
C ASP A 391 -14.28 -13.42 -26.87
N ILE A 392 -14.67 -12.35 -26.18
CA ILE A 392 -14.46 -12.18 -24.74
C ILE A 392 -15.71 -12.46 -23.89
N SER A 393 -16.72 -13.14 -24.46
CA SER A 393 -17.98 -13.48 -23.77
C SER A 393 -17.74 -14.23 -22.45
N VAL A 394 -16.88 -15.25 -22.47
CA VAL A 394 -16.56 -16.06 -21.28
C VAL A 394 -15.78 -15.22 -20.25
N ARG A 395 -14.81 -14.42 -20.72
CA ARG A 395 -14.02 -13.54 -19.84
C ARG A 395 -14.90 -12.54 -19.10
N LYS A 396 -15.77 -11.82 -19.83
CA LYS A 396 -16.69 -10.83 -19.23
C LYS A 396 -17.70 -11.46 -18.26
N THR A 397 -18.23 -12.65 -18.56
CA THR A 397 -19.16 -13.34 -17.64
C THR A 397 -18.48 -13.79 -16.35
N VAL A 398 -17.25 -14.30 -16.42
CA VAL A 398 -16.45 -14.66 -15.24
C VAL A 398 -16.08 -13.41 -14.41
N GLU A 399 -15.67 -12.32 -15.06
CA GLU A 399 -15.39 -11.06 -14.36
C GLU A 399 -16.62 -10.48 -13.64
N GLU A 400 -17.80 -10.53 -14.28
CA GLU A 400 -19.05 -10.05 -13.69
C GLU A 400 -19.45 -10.93 -12.48
N GLN A 401 -19.31 -12.25 -12.60
CA GLN A 401 -19.54 -13.20 -11.50
C GLN A 401 -18.59 -12.93 -10.34
N LEU A 402 -17.30 -12.70 -10.62
CA LEU A 402 -16.30 -12.40 -9.61
C LEU A 402 -16.59 -11.06 -8.92
N LYS A 403 -16.91 -10.00 -9.68
CA LYS A 403 -17.31 -8.69 -9.14
C LYS A 403 -18.57 -8.80 -8.27
N SER A 404 -19.56 -9.57 -8.69
CA SER A 404 -20.79 -9.81 -7.92
C SER A 404 -20.51 -10.57 -6.63
N ALA A 405 -19.71 -11.64 -6.69
CA ALA A 405 -19.30 -12.41 -5.51
C ALA A 405 -18.49 -11.56 -4.52
N MET A 406 -17.56 -10.74 -5.02
CA MET A 406 -16.76 -9.80 -4.21
C MET A 406 -17.66 -8.78 -3.51
N ARG A 407 -18.59 -8.14 -4.26
CA ARG A 407 -19.55 -7.19 -3.69
C ARG A 407 -20.47 -7.84 -2.64
N SER A 408 -20.91 -9.06 -2.89
CA SER A 408 -21.73 -9.82 -1.94
C SER A 408 -20.95 -10.14 -0.65
N ALA A 409 -19.70 -10.58 -0.78
CA ALA A 409 -18.82 -10.86 0.37
C ALA A 409 -18.52 -9.58 1.17
N GLU A 410 -18.21 -8.47 0.50
CA GLU A 410 -17.98 -7.17 1.16
C GLU A 410 -19.24 -6.63 1.84
N ALA A 411 -20.41 -6.75 1.19
CA ALA A 411 -21.69 -6.36 1.76
C ALA A 411 -22.04 -7.22 2.99
N ALA A 412 -21.80 -8.53 2.94
CA ALA A 412 -21.99 -9.43 4.08
C ALA A 412 -21.04 -9.09 5.24
N SER A 413 -19.78 -8.79 4.96
CA SER A 413 -18.80 -8.39 5.98
C SER A 413 -19.13 -7.05 6.64
N ARG A 414 -19.55 -6.06 5.84
CA ARG A 414 -20.04 -4.77 6.36
C ARG A 414 -21.31 -4.95 7.20
N ALA A 415 -22.29 -5.72 6.71
CA ALA A 415 -23.50 -6.01 7.45
C ALA A 415 -23.22 -6.74 8.77
N LYS A 416 -22.27 -7.69 8.80
CA LYS A 416 -21.80 -8.36 10.02
C LYS A 416 -21.22 -7.35 11.02
N SER A 417 -20.38 -6.43 10.54
CA SER A 417 -19.74 -5.40 11.37
C SER A 417 -20.75 -4.40 11.94
N ASP A 418 -21.66 -3.91 11.09
CA ASP A 418 -22.70 -2.95 11.47
C ASP A 418 -23.72 -3.60 12.42
N PHE A 419 -24.06 -4.87 12.21
CA PHE A 419 -24.89 -5.64 13.13
C PHE A 419 -24.24 -5.76 14.52
N LEU A 420 -22.95 -6.08 14.59
CA LEU A 420 -22.24 -6.21 15.86
C LEU A 420 -22.08 -4.85 16.56
N ALA A 421 -21.85 -3.78 15.81
CA ALA A 421 -21.85 -2.43 16.34
C ALA A 421 -23.22 -2.08 16.94
N ASN A 422 -24.33 -2.30 16.23
CA ASN A 422 -25.67 -2.01 16.74
C ASN A 422 -26.03 -2.88 17.96
N MET A 423 -25.75 -4.18 17.91
CA MET A 423 -25.96 -5.09 19.04
C MET A 423 -25.15 -4.70 20.28
N SER A 424 -23.94 -4.17 20.10
CA SER A 424 -23.18 -3.59 21.22
C SER A 424 -23.96 -2.51 21.94
N HIS A 425 -24.49 -1.54 21.19
CA HIS A 425 -25.21 -0.41 21.77
C HIS A 425 -26.52 -0.85 22.45
N GLU A 426 -27.25 -1.78 21.83
CA GLU A 426 -28.49 -2.31 22.37
C GLU A 426 -28.30 -3.17 23.63
N ILE A 427 -27.17 -3.87 23.76
CA ILE A 427 -26.86 -4.65 24.97
C ILE A 427 -26.16 -3.78 26.03
N ARG A 428 -25.33 -2.82 25.63
CA ARG A 428 -24.60 -1.95 26.56
C ARG A 428 -25.54 -1.06 27.37
N THR A 429 -26.57 -0.51 26.74
CA THR A 429 -27.55 0.37 27.40
C THR A 429 -28.23 -0.28 28.62
N PRO A 430 -28.88 -1.46 28.51
CA PRO A 430 -29.46 -2.12 29.68
C PRO A 430 -28.39 -2.58 30.69
N MET A 431 -27.19 -2.94 30.23
CA MET A 431 -26.09 -3.32 31.13
C MET A 431 -25.59 -2.16 31.99
N ASN A 432 -25.48 -0.96 31.41
CA ASN A 432 -25.08 0.25 32.10
C ASN A 432 -26.10 0.63 33.18
N ALA A 433 -27.38 0.50 32.86
CA ALA A 433 -28.46 0.68 33.82
C ALA A 433 -28.34 -0.30 35.01
N ILE A 434 -28.08 -1.59 34.75
CA ILE A 434 -27.90 -2.60 35.80
C ILE A 434 -26.65 -2.32 36.66
N ILE A 435 -25.54 -1.94 36.03
CA ILE A 435 -24.29 -1.59 36.75
C ILE A 435 -24.48 -0.35 37.61
N GLY A 436 -25.12 0.69 37.07
CA GLY A 436 -25.43 1.93 37.78
C GLY A 436 -26.39 1.68 38.95
N MET A 437 -27.52 1.02 38.72
CA MET A 437 -28.50 0.71 39.78
C MET A 437 -27.93 -0.20 40.86
N SER A 438 -27.12 -1.20 40.49
CA SER A 438 -26.46 -2.06 41.50
C SER A 438 -25.42 -1.30 42.31
N HIS A 439 -24.68 -0.37 41.69
CA HIS A 439 -23.74 0.50 42.40
C HIS A 439 -24.46 1.44 43.38
N LEU A 440 -25.54 2.09 42.94
CA LEU A 440 -26.36 2.96 43.79
C LEU A 440 -26.99 2.18 44.95
N ALA A 441 -27.53 0.99 44.69
CA ALA A 441 -28.07 0.12 45.73
C ALA A 441 -27.02 -0.28 46.77
N LEU A 442 -25.78 -0.57 46.36
CA LEU A 442 -24.68 -0.85 47.30
C LEU A 442 -24.31 0.34 48.19
N GLY A 443 -24.63 1.56 47.77
CA GLY A 443 -24.47 2.79 48.56
C GLY A 443 -25.59 3.06 49.58
N THR A 444 -26.64 2.23 49.61
CA THR A 444 -27.78 2.34 50.55
C THR A 444 -27.69 1.35 51.71
N GLU A 445 -28.55 1.49 52.73
CA GLU A 445 -28.64 0.51 53.81
C GLU A 445 -29.24 -0.82 53.32
N LEU A 446 -28.37 -1.81 53.07
CA LEU A 446 -28.74 -3.16 52.67
C LEU A 446 -28.47 -4.16 53.80
N ASN A 447 -29.36 -5.13 54.01
CA ASN A 447 -29.05 -6.24 54.89
C ASN A 447 -27.96 -7.15 54.27
N PRO A 448 -27.23 -7.97 55.04
CA PRO A 448 -26.09 -8.76 54.54
C PRO A 448 -26.43 -9.64 53.32
N ARG A 449 -27.65 -10.19 53.27
CA ARG A 449 -28.12 -11.05 52.19
C ARG A 449 -28.45 -10.25 50.92
N GLN A 450 -29.08 -9.09 51.05
CA GLN A 450 -29.33 -8.16 49.95
C GLN A 450 -28.01 -7.61 49.39
N ARG A 451 -27.07 -7.24 50.26
CA ARG A 451 -25.74 -6.79 49.85
C ARG A 451 -25.01 -7.86 49.04
N ASP A 452 -25.02 -9.12 49.49
CA ASP A 452 -24.44 -10.24 48.75
C ASP A 452 -25.09 -10.41 47.36
N TYR A 453 -26.42 -10.33 47.25
CA TYR A 453 -27.12 -10.39 45.97
C TYR A 453 -26.73 -9.25 45.02
N VAL A 454 -26.70 -8.01 45.52
CA VAL A 454 -26.37 -6.84 44.71
C VAL A 454 -24.90 -6.85 44.30
N VAL A 455 -23.97 -7.28 45.17
CA VAL A 455 -22.56 -7.49 44.82
C VAL A 455 -22.41 -8.53 43.71
N LYS A 456 -23.14 -9.65 43.78
CA LYS A 456 -23.13 -10.70 42.75
C LYS A 456 -23.69 -10.20 41.42
N ILE A 457 -24.81 -9.46 41.45
CA ILE A 457 -25.39 -8.83 40.25
C ILE A 457 -24.38 -7.85 39.64
N HIS A 458 -23.79 -6.96 40.45
CA HIS A 458 -22.80 -5.99 40.00
C HIS A 458 -21.58 -6.66 39.34
N THR A 459 -21.07 -7.72 39.96
CA THR A 459 -19.92 -8.48 39.46
C THR A 459 -20.25 -9.23 38.16
N ALA A 460 -21.41 -9.90 38.10
CA ALA A 460 -21.89 -10.58 36.90
C ALA A 460 -22.12 -9.61 35.74
N SER A 461 -22.68 -8.43 36.03
CA SER A 461 -22.93 -7.41 35.01
C SER A 461 -21.62 -6.83 34.44
N LYS A 462 -20.62 -6.57 35.29
CA LYS A 462 -19.28 -6.17 34.84
C LYS A 462 -18.60 -7.27 34.00
N ALA A 463 -18.75 -8.53 34.39
CA ALA A 463 -18.19 -9.65 33.63
C ALA A 463 -18.82 -9.77 32.23
N LEU A 464 -20.16 -9.64 32.11
CA LEU A 464 -20.86 -9.71 30.83
C LEU A 464 -20.48 -8.54 29.91
N LEU A 465 -20.33 -7.33 30.45
CA LEU A 465 -19.89 -6.18 29.68
C LEU A 465 -18.47 -6.37 29.12
N ARG A 466 -17.57 -6.97 29.91
CA ARG A 466 -16.22 -7.33 29.43
C ARG A 466 -16.28 -8.31 28.26
N ILE A 467 -17.11 -9.35 28.35
CA ILE A 467 -17.31 -10.33 27.25
C ILE A 467 -17.81 -9.63 25.98
N LEU A 468 -18.76 -8.71 26.12
CA LEU A 468 -19.29 -7.95 25.01
C LEU A 468 -18.20 -7.10 24.36
N ASN A 469 -17.41 -6.38 25.17
CA ASN A 469 -16.28 -5.60 24.67
C ASN A 469 -15.23 -6.47 23.98
N ASP A 470 -14.92 -7.66 24.53
CA ASP A 470 -13.99 -8.62 23.90
C ASP A 470 -14.48 -9.06 22.50
N ILE A 471 -15.78 -9.35 22.34
CA ILE A 471 -16.38 -9.72 21.04
C ILE A 471 -16.29 -8.57 20.03
N LEU A 472 -16.48 -7.33 20.49
CA LEU A 472 -16.44 -6.15 19.64
C LEU A 472 -15.02 -5.80 19.22
N ASP A 473 -14.08 -5.84 20.16
CA ASP A 473 -12.66 -5.65 19.87
C ASP A 473 -12.21 -6.70 18.85
N PHE A 474 -12.60 -7.97 19.02
CA PHE A 474 -12.33 -9.03 18.04
C PHE A 474 -12.91 -8.71 16.65
N SER A 475 -14.15 -8.25 16.59
CA SER A 475 -14.83 -7.95 15.32
C SER A 475 -14.23 -6.74 14.60
N LYS A 476 -13.82 -5.71 15.35
CA LYS A 476 -13.14 -4.52 14.81
C LYS A 476 -11.76 -4.85 14.28
N ILE A 477 -11.06 -5.72 14.99
CA ILE A 477 -9.76 -6.26 14.60
C ILE A 477 -9.85 -7.08 13.31
N GLU A 478 -10.85 -7.97 13.18
CA GLU A 478 -11.11 -8.76 11.97
C GLU A 478 -11.41 -7.85 10.76
N ALA A 479 -12.13 -6.75 11.00
CA ALA A 479 -12.46 -5.75 9.99
C ALA A 479 -11.32 -4.74 9.69
N GLY A 480 -10.16 -4.84 10.37
CA GLY A 480 -9.02 -3.93 10.18
C GLY A 480 -9.26 -2.48 10.63
N ARG A 481 -10.22 -2.25 11.55
CA ARG A 481 -10.61 -0.90 12.02
C ARG A 481 -10.09 -0.53 13.41
N LEU A 482 -9.21 -1.32 14.00
CA LEU A 482 -8.61 -1.00 15.29
C LEU A 482 -7.34 -0.16 15.08
N GLU A 483 -7.36 1.07 15.59
CA GLU A 483 -6.21 1.98 15.60
C GLU A 483 -5.55 1.97 16.98
N LEU A 484 -4.22 1.95 17.01
CA LEU A 484 -3.44 2.04 18.25
C LEU A 484 -3.23 3.50 18.64
N GLU A 485 -3.30 3.79 19.93
CA GLU A 485 -2.89 5.09 20.44
C GLU A 485 -1.36 5.25 20.41
N ASP A 486 -0.90 6.48 20.22
CA ASP A 486 0.52 6.82 20.20
C ASP A 486 0.80 7.90 21.25
N VAL A 487 0.92 7.46 22.51
CA VAL A 487 1.12 8.32 23.68
C VAL A 487 2.42 7.97 24.41
N VAL A 488 2.94 8.93 25.16
CA VAL A 488 4.08 8.74 26.05
C VAL A 488 3.59 8.11 27.35
N PHE A 489 4.23 7.03 27.79
CA PHE A 489 3.90 6.37 29.04
C PHE A 489 5.10 5.68 29.70
N SER A 490 4.96 5.37 30.99
CA SER A 490 5.96 4.63 31.76
C SER A 490 5.67 3.12 31.78
N ILE A 491 6.69 2.30 31.50
CA ILE A 491 6.58 0.83 31.62
C ILE A 491 6.31 0.42 33.07
N ASP A 492 6.93 1.12 34.02
CA ASP A 492 6.78 0.82 35.44
C ASP A 492 5.34 1.10 35.91
N GLU A 493 4.69 2.18 35.43
CA GLU A 493 3.29 2.49 35.74
C GLU A 493 2.32 1.44 35.17
N VAL A 494 2.60 0.95 33.96
CA VAL A 494 1.80 -0.13 33.34
C VAL A 494 1.93 -1.41 34.16
N MET A 495 3.16 -1.81 34.52
CA MET A 495 3.40 -2.98 35.35
C MET A 495 2.75 -2.86 36.74
N GLU A 496 2.85 -1.70 37.38
CA GLU A 496 2.25 -1.42 38.69
C GLU A 496 0.72 -1.51 38.63
N THR A 497 0.11 -0.90 37.61
CA THR A 497 -1.35 -0.93 37.40
C THR A 497 -1.85 -2.37 37.22
N VAL A 498 -1.19 -3.15 36.35
CA VAL A 498 -1.55 -4.56 36.11
C VAL A 498 -1.41 -5.37 37.40
N THR A 499 -0.31 -5.17 38.11
CA THR A 499 0.00 -5.86 39.37
C THR A 499 -1.06 -5.59 40.44
N MET A 500 -1.39 -4.32 40.67
CA MET A 500 -2.41 -3.92 41.66
C MET A 500 -3.78 -4.54 41.37
N LEU A 501 -4.12 -4.73 40.10
CA LEU A 501 -5.40 -5.31 39.68
C LEU A 501 -5.47 -6.83 39.89
N VAL A 502 -4.33 -7.53 39.82
CA VAL A 502 -4.29 -9.01 39.92
C VAL A 502 -3.86 -9.53 41.29
N ALA A 503 -3.15 -8.72 42.08
CA ALA A 503 -2.63 -9.09 43.40
C ALA A 503 -3.71 -9.61 44.39
N PRO A 504 -4.92 -9.03 44.50
CA PRO A 504 -5.94 -9.56 45.40
C PRO A 504 -6.33 -11.01 45.08
N ARG A 505 -6.45 -11.36 43.80
CA ARG A 505 -6.81 -12.71 43.34
C ARG A 505 -5.68 -13.71 43.52
N ALA A 506 -4.44 -13.28 43.33
CA ALA A 506 -3.27 -14.10 43.62
C ALA A 506 -3.21 -14.43 45.12
N HIS A 507 -3.44 -13.42 45.98
CA HIS A 507 -3.44 -13.59 47.42
C HIS A 507 -4.58 -14.47 47.94
N GLU A 508 -5.80 -14.34 47.42
CA GLU A 508 -6.92 -15.24 47.77
C GLU A 508 -6.58 -16.73 47.54
N LYS A 509 -5.68 -17.01 46.59
CA LYS A 509 -5.17 -18.36 46.29
C LYS A 509 -3.85 -18.69 47.00
N GLY A 510 -3.27 -17.78 47.76
CA GLY A 510 -1.95 -17.94 48.37
C GLY A 510 -0.81 -18.06 47.35
N LEU A 511 -0.95 -17.47 46.16
CA LEU A 511 0.08 -17.47 45.12
C LEU A 511 1.06 -16.33 45.32
N GLU A 512 2.35 -16.61 45.10
CA GLU A 512 3.38 -15.56 45.10
C GLU A 512 3.44 -14.86 43.74
N LEU A 513 3.35 -13.53 43.76
CA LEU A 513 3.42 -12.71 42.57
C LEU A 513 4.80 -12.06 42.50
N LEU A 514 5.49 -12.18 41.37
CA LEU A 514 6.84 -11.66 41.16
C LEU A 514 6.85 -10.76 39.92
N CYS A 515 7.38 -9.55 40.03
CA CYS A 515 7.47 -8.60 38.91
C CYS A 515 8.89 -8.04 38.80
N SER A 516 9.49 -8.08 37.61
CA SER A 516 10.86 -7.60 37.39
C SER A 516 11.04 -6.88 36.05
N ARG A 517 11.86 -5.82 36.07
CA ARG A 517 12.28 -5.07 34.89
C ARG A 517 13.76 -5.34 34.63
N GLY A 518 14.09 -5.80 33.44
CA GLY A 518 15.46 -6.10 33.01
C GLY A 518 16.31 -4.84 32.85
N SER A 519 17.63 -4.99 32.96
CA SER A 519 18.60 -3.91 32.76
C SER A 519 18.52 -3.36 31.33
N GLY A 520 18.41 -2.04 31.20
CA GLY A 520 18.38 -1.35 29.90
C GLY A 520 16.99 -1.11 29.30
N VAL A 521 15.91 -1.57 29.94
CA VAL A 521 14.53 -1.21 29.55
C VAL A 521 14.31 0.28 29.83
N PRO A 522 13.94 1.11 28.83
CA PRO A 522 13.68 2.52 29.03
C PRO A 522 12.51 2.76 30.00
N GLY A 523 12.62 3.74 30.88
CA GLY A 523 11.57 4.10 31.83
C GLY A 523 10.34 4.69 31.15
N GLN A 524 10.54 5.52 30.12
CA GLN A 524 9.48 6.08 29.29
C GLN A 524 9.59 5.63 27.84
N VAL A 525 8.44 5.31 27.25
CA VAL A 525 8.30 4.83 25.87
C VAL A 525 7.06 5.46 25.24
N ARG A 526 6.97 5.36 23.91
CA ARG A 526 5.83 5.86 23.13
C ARG A 526 5.07 4.71 22.47
N GLY A 527 3.74 4.67 22.66
CA GLY A 527 2.84 3.64 22.13
C GLY A 527 1.50 3.62 22.85
N ASP A 528 0.82 2.47 22.89
CA ASP A 528 -0.51 2.31 23.48
C ASP A 528 -0.45 1.58 24.84
N PRO A 529 -0.47 2.29 25.99
CA PRO A 529 -0.41 1.66 27.31
C PRO A 529 -1.66 0.84 27.63
N LEU A 530 -2.84 1.21 27.11
CA LEU A 530 -4.09 0.54 27.41
C LEU A 530 -4.14 -0.86 26.77
N ARG A 531 -3.70 -0.96 25.51
CA ARG A 531 -3.63 -2.26 24.81
C ARG A 531 -2.54 -3.15 25.37
N LEU A 532 -1.42 -2.57 25.79
CA LEU A 532 -0.38 -3.31 26.50
C LEU A 532 -0.90 -3.85 27.85
N GLN A 533 -1.59 -3.02 28.65
CA GLN A 533 -2.26 -3.45 29.88
C GLN A 533 -3.28 -4.56 29.62
N GLN A 534 -4.06 -4.47 28.53
CA GLN A 534 -5.05 -5.49 28.15
C GLN A 534 -4.40 -6.85 27.87
N VAL A 535 -3.28 -6.88 27.15
CA VAL A 535 -2.50 -8.12 26.91
C VAL A 535 -1.99 -8.68 28.24
N LEU A 536 -1.37 -7.85 29.07
CA LEU A 536 -0.79 -8.27 30.34
C LEU A 536 -1.84 -8.77 31.34
N LEU A 537 -2.97 -8.07 31.51
CA LEU A 537 -4.07 -8.49 32.38
C LEU A 537 -4.66 -9.84 31.95
N ASN A 538 -4.75 -10.09 30.65
CA ASN A 538 -5.26 -11.35 30.15
C ASN A 538 -4.28 -12.51 30.44
N LEU A 539 -2.98 -12.32 30.19
CA LEU A 539 -1.96 -13.35 30.45
C LEU A 539 -1.78 -13.59 31.95
N MET A 540 -1.61 -12.55 32.76
CA MET A 540 -1.50 -12.64 34.22
C MET A 540 -2.76 -13.22 34.87
N GLY A 541 -3.93 -12.84 34.36
CA GLY A 541 -5.21 -13.39 34.80
C GLY A 541 -5.31 -14.89 34.52
N ASN A 542 -4.86 -15.36 33.36
CA ASN A 542 -4.79 -16.78 33.03
C ASN A 542 -3.78 -17.52 33.92
N ALA A 543 -2.58 -16.97 34.12
CA ALA A 543 -1.56 -17.54 34.99
C ALA A 543 -2.09 -17.78 36.42
N ILE A 544 -2.71 -16.77 37.04
CA ILE A 544 -3.30 -16.88 38.38
C ILE A 544 -4.48 -17.87 38.39
N LYS A 545 -5.27 -17.90 37.34
CA LYS A 545 -6.44 -18.78 37.22
C LYS A 545 -6.04 -20.25 37.17
N PHE A 546 -5.02 -20.59 36.40
CA PHE A 546 -4.58 -21.98 36.16
C PHE A 546 -3.49 -22.47 37.13
N THR A 547 -3.01 -21.60 38.02
CA THR A 547 -2.13 -21.98 39.13
C THR A 547 -2.96 -22.20 40.39
N VAL A 548 -2.71 -23.33 41.07
CA VAL A 548 -3.39 -23.71 42.31
C VAL A 548 -2.56 -23.32 43.54
N ALA A 549 -1.26 -23.60 43.50
CA ALA A 549 -0.28 -23.21 44.50
C ALA A 549 1.06 -22.98 43.79
N GLY A 550 1.90 -22.08 44.31
CA GLY A 550 3.17 -21.70 43.70
C GLY A 550 3.24 -20.22 43.39
N GLU A 551 3.88 -19.88 42.27
CA GLU A 551 4.21 -18.50 41.89
C GLU A 551 3.85 -18.17 40.45
N VAL A 552 3.64 -16.87 40.21
CA VAL A 552 3.42 -16.23 38.92
C VAL A 552 4.40 -15.07 38.77
N GLU A 553 5.14 -15.05 37.66
CA GLU A 553 6.20 -14.08 37.37
C GLU A 553 5.89 -13.27 36.11
N LEU A 554 6.04 -11.94 36.19
CA LEU A 554 6.06 -11.01 35.07
C LEU A 554 7.45 -10.39 34.93
N ARG A 555 8.12 -10.61 33.79
CA ARG A 555 9.45 -10.06 33.49
C ARG A 555 9.45 -9.29 32.18
N VAL A 556 10.13 -8.15 32.13
CA VAL A 556 10.28 -7.33 30.91
C VAL A 556 11.74 -7.17 30.55
N GLU A 557 12.11 -7.40 29.30
CA GLU A 557 13.50 -7.41 28.81
C GLU A 557 13.63 -6.67 27.48
N VAL A 558 14.80 -6.08 27.20
CA VAL A 558 15.09 -5.51 25.87
C VAL A 558 15.58 -6.62 24.95
N VAL A 559 14.96 -6.74 23.77
CA VAL A 559 15.41 -7.67 22.72
C VAL A 559 16.38 -6.96 21.78
N ALA A 560 15.97 -5.79 21.30
CA ALA A 560 16.71 -4.99 20.37
C ALA A 560 16.43 -3.51 20.60
N ARG A 561 17.42 -2.68 20.32
CA ARG A 561 17.30 -1.23 20.43
C ARG A 561 17.81 -0.59 19.14
N ARG A 562 17.02 0.33 18.59
CA ARG A 562 17.29 1.09 17.37
C ARG A 562 17.28 2.59 17.71
N GLU A 563 17.63 3.46 16.75
CA GLU A 563 17.75 4.90 17.00
C GLU A 563 16.47 5.56 17.53
N ARG A 564 15.28 5.18 17.03
CA ARG A 564 13.99 5.77 17.43
C ARG A 564 12.98 4.78 18.02
N GLN A 565 13.37 3.50 18.17
CA GLN A 565 12.46 2.44 18.60
C GLN A 565 13.19 1.41 19.46
N VAL A 566 12.47 0.80 20.39
CA VAL A 566 12.92 -0.30 21.23
C VAL A 566 11.96 -1.48 21.10
N GLU A 567 12.51 -2.67 20.95
CA GLU A 567 11.75 -3.91 21.00
C GLU A 567 11.84 -4.49 22.42
N LEU A 568 10.71 -4.55 23.11
CA LEU A 568 10.60 -5.09 24.45
C LEU A 568 9.94 -6.47 24.41
N ARG A 569 10.46 -7.40 25.21
CA ARG A 569 9.88 -8.72 25.44
C ARG A 569 9.29 -8.77 26.84
N PHE A 570 8.03 -9.17 26.90
CA PHE A 570 7.31 -9.44 28.13
C PHE A 570 7.17 -10.96 28.28
N ARG A 571 7.45 -11.45 29.47
CA ARG A 571 7.40 -12.87 29.84
C ARG A 571 6.47 -13.02 31.04
N VAL A 572 5.43 -13.82 30.88
CA VAL A 572 4.51 -14.21 31.96
C VAL A 572 4.69 -15.71 32.19
N ARG A 573 5.25 -16.08 33.34
CA ARG A 573 5.51 -17.47 33.73
C ARG A 573 4.63 -17.84 34.91
N ASP A 574 4.09 -19.04 34.89
CA ASP A 574 3.36 -19.63 36.00
C ASP A 574 3.85 -21.05 36.31
N THR A 575 3.53 -21.52 37.50
CA THR A 575 3.86 -22.86 38.00
C THR A 575 2.64 -23.79 38.04
N GLY A 576 1.60 -23.45 37.26
CA GLY A 576 0.32 -24.15 37.23
C GLY A 576 0.32 -25.45 36.44
N ILE A 577 -0.86 -25.84 35.97
CA ILE A 577 -1.08 -27.12 35.26
C ILE A 577 -0.28 -27.27 33.96
N GLY A 578 0.23 -26.17 33.41
CA GLY A 578 0.95 -26.12 32.13
C GLY A 578 0.06 -26.39 30.91
N VAL A 579 0.67 -26.36 29.73
CA VAL A 579 -0.01 -26.53 28.44
C VAL A 579 0.48 -27.82 27.79
N ARG A 580 -0.44 -28.63 27.23
CA ARG A 580 -0.06 -29.83 26.45
C ARG A 580 0.50 -29.42 25.09
N PRO A 581 1.53 -30.09 24.54
CA PRO A 581 2.15 -29.71 23.27
C PRO A 581 1.16 -29.56 22.11
N GLU A 582 0.18 -30.47 22.03
CA GLU A 582 -0.89 -30.47 21.01
C GLU A 582 -1.80 -29.23 21.09
N GLN A 583 -1.88 -28.58 22.26
CA GLN A 583 -2.74 -27.41 22.46
C GLN A 583 -2.05 -26.09 22.17
N VAL A 584 -0.71 -26.07 22.12
CA VAL A 584 0.07 -24.84 21.93
C VAL A 584 -0.26 -24.17 20.59
N GLU A 585 -0.42 -24.95 19.51
CA GLU A 585 -0.77 -24.42 18.19
C GLU A 585 -2.18 -23.79 18.15
N HIS A 586 -3.12 -24.35 18.91
CA HIS A 586 -4.53 -23.93 18.91
C HIS A 586 -4.89 -22.95 20.03
N LEU A 587 -3.97 -22.61 20.94
CA LEU A 587 -4.24 -21.73 22.09
C LEU A 587 -4.67 -20.31 21.69
N PHE A 588 -4.22 -19.84 20.52
CA PHE A 588 -4.49 -18.50 20.01
C PHE A 588 -5.62 -18.46 18.97
N GLU A 589 -6.27 -19.59 18.70
CA GLU A 589 -7.46 -19.65 17.85
C GLU A 589 -8.70 -19.14 18.59
N SER A 590 -9.62 -18.53 17.86
CA SER A 590 -10.85 -17.98 18.43
C SER A 590 -11.80 -19.07 18.90
N PHE A 591 -12.35 -18.91 20.11
CA PHE A 591 -13.34 -19.82 20.72
C PHE A 591 -12.82 -21.20 21.10
N THR A 592 -11.52 -21.44 21.01
CA THR A 592 -10.91 -22.72 21.39
C THR A 592 -10.73 -22.78 22.90
N GLN A 593 -11.24 -23.84 23.53
CA GLN A 593 -11.11 -24.08 24.98
C GLN A 593 -10.49 -25.45 25.23
N ALA A 594 -9.52 -25.50 26.14
CA ALA A 594 -8.86 -26.73 26.57
C ALA A 594 -9.81 -27.59 27.44
N ASP A 595 -10.52 -28.54 26.82
CA ASP A 595 -11.37 -29.60 27.40
C ASP A 595 -12.64 -29.21 28.19
N SER A 596 -13.70 -30.00 28.00
CA SER A 596 -15.02 -29.87 28.62
C SER A 596 -15.06 -30.10 30.15
N SER A 597 -14.01 -30.69 30.72
CA SER A 597 -13.84 -30.88 32.17
C SER A 597 -13.29 -29.62 32.87
N THR A 598 -12.37 -28.89 32.22
CA THR A 598 -11.75 -27.64 32.69
C THR A 598 -12.69 -26.44 32.54
N THR A 599 -13.60 -26.46 31.55
CA THR A 599 -14.62 -25.42 31.34
C THR A 599 -15.56 -25.26 32.55
N ARG A 600 -15.87 -26.35 33.26
CA ARG A 600 -16.78 -26.33 34.43
C ARG A 600 -16.14 -25.73 35.69
N GLN A 601 -14.82 -25.80 35.81
CA GLN A 601 -14.10 -25.36 37.00
C GLN A 601 -13.55 -23.93 36.84
N PHE A 602 -13.23 -23.52 35.61
CA PHE A 602 -12.50 -22.27 35.39
C PHE A 602 -13.11 -21.29 34.36
N GLY A 603 -14.08 -21.64 33.50
CA GLY A 603 -14.90 -20.70 32.68
C GLY A 603 -14.24 -19.51 31.95
N GLY A 604 -14.38 -19.40 30.62
CA GLY A 604 -13.89 -18.25 29.84
C GLY A 604 -14.59 -18.12 28.48
N THR A 605 -14.32 -17.06 27.72
CA THR A 605 -14.88 -16.86 26.36
C THR A 605 -14.07 -17.56 25.27
N GLY A 606 -12.82 -17.94 25.55
CA GLY A 606 -11.88 -18.43 24.53
C GLY A 606 -11.41 -17.35 23.55
N LEU A 607 -11.74 -16.07 23.79
CA LEU A 607 -11.35 -14.96 22.91
C LEU A 607 -10.11 -14.20 23.39
N GLY A 608 -9.80 -14.24 24.69
CA GLY A 608 -8.75 -13.42 25.28
C GLY A 608 -7.39 -13.62 24.61
N LEU A 609 -6.93 -14.86 24.46
CA LEU A 609 -5.62 -15.15 23.84
C LEU A 609 -5.57 -14.77 22.35
N ALA A 610 -6.66 -15.00 21.61
CA ALA A 610 -6.78 -14.58 20.21
C ALA A 610 -6.69 -13.05 20.07
N ILE A 611 -7.38 -12.30 20.95
CA ILE A 611 -7.29 -10.84 21.02
C ILE A 611 -5.87 -10.40 21.39
N SER A 612 -5.25 -11.03 22.41
CA SER A 612 -3.88 -10.71 22.81
C SER A 612 -2.88 -10.90 21.67
N ARG A 613 -2.98 -12.00 20.92
CA ARG A 613 -2.13 -12.23 19.74
C ARG A 613 -2.28 -11.11 18.73
N ARG A 614 -3.51 -10.73 18.43
CA ARG A 614 -3.76 -9.75 17.38
C ARG A 614 -3.41 -8.31 17.80
N LEU A 615 -3.58 -7.96 19.07
CA LEU A 615 -3.06 -6.71 19.63
C LEU A 615 -1.53 -6.65 19.56
N VAL A 616 -0.86 -7.75 19.88
CA VAL A 616 0.60 -7.85 19.78
C VAL A 616 1.09 -7.72 18.32
N GLU A 617 0.40 -8.35 17.37
CA GLU A 617 0.67 -8.21 15.93
C GLU A 617 0.49 -6.75 15.46
N LEU A 618 -0.56 -6.05 15.94
CA LEU A 618 -0.78 -4.63 15.65
C LEU A 618 0.32 -3.74 16.24
N MET A 619 0.84 -4.08 17.42
CA MET A 619 1.99 -3.41 18.06
C MET A 619 3.34 -3.82 17.43
N GLY A 620 3.33 -4.53 16.31
CA GLY A 620 4.53 -4.87 15.53
C GLY A 620 5.38 -5.99 16.13
N GLY A 621 4.82 -6.84 17.00
CA GLY A 621 5.53 -7.97 17.61
C GLY A 621 4.82 -9.30 17.44
N GLY A 622 5.28 -10.32 18.18
CA GLY A 622 4.72 -11.67 18.15
C GLY A 622 4.49 -12.23 19.56
N ILE A 623 3.53 -13.15 19.71
CA ILE A 623 3.24 -13.87 20.96
C ILE A 623 3.45 -15.38 20.78
N THR A 624 3.99 -16.03 21.79
CA THR A 624 4.25 -17.47 21.84
C THR A 624 3.94 -18.01 23.23
N ALA A 625 3.64 -19.30 23.32
CA ALA A 625 3.41 -20.00 24.57
C ALA A 625 4.25 -21.28 24.60
N MET A 626 4.83 -21.59 25.74
CA MET A 626 5.58 -22.81 26.00
C MET A 626 5.13 -23.38 27.33
N GLY A 627 5.24 -24.70 27.50
CA GLY A 627 4.88 -25.33 28.76
C GLY A 627 4.93 -26.84 28.67
N SER A 628 4.95 -27.48 29.82
CA SER A 628 4.83 -28.93 29.96
C SER A 628 3.76 -29.25 30.99
N PRO A 629 2.91 -30.27 30.80
CA PRO A 629 1.90 -30.64 31.78
C PRO A 629 2.50 -30.87 33.17
N GLY A 630 1.99 -30.16 34.18
CA GLY A 630 2.47 -30.21 35.57
C GLY A 630 3.75 -29.43 35.87
N GLY A 631 4.37 -28.79 34.87
CA GLY A 631 5.58 -27.98 35.02
C GLY A 631 5.36 -26.47 34.86
N GLY A 632 4.11 -26.02 34.74
CA GLY A 632 3.75 -24.63 34.48
C GLY A 632 3.72 -24.23 33.01
N SER A 633 3.40 -22.96 32.76
CA SER A 633 3.42 -22.35 31.43
C SER A 633 4.23 -21.06 31.40
N GLU A 634 4.76 -20.74 30.22
CA GLU A 634 5.48 -19.50 29.93
C GLU A 634 4.89 -18.88 28.65
N PHE A 635 4.33 -17.68 28.77
CA PHE A 635 3.85 -16.87 27.65
C PHE A 635 4.86 -15.76 27.40
N LEU A 636 5.32 -15.63 26.16
CA LEU A 636 6.26 -14.60 25.75
C LEU A 636 5.66 -13.80 24.62
N PHE A 637 5.70 -12.48 24.74
CA PHE A 637 5.35 -11.61 23.63
C PHE A 637 6.35 -10.46 23.46
N THR A 638 6.52 -10.00 22.24
CA THR A 638 7.31 -8.82 21.91
C THR A 638 6.42 -7.67 21.46
N VAL A 639 6.85 -6.43 21.69
CA VAL A 639 6.20 -5.22 21.17
C VAL A 639 7.27 -4.22 20.73
N LEU A 640 6.96 -3.46 19.69
CA LEU A 640 7.84 -2.41 19.17
C LEU A 640 7.31 -1.04 19.62
N LEU A 641 8.11 -0.33 20.43
CA LEU A 641 7.71 0.96 21.01
C LEU A 641 8.66 2.07 20.57
N GLY A 642 8.16 3.31 20.52
CA GLY A 642 8.96 4.49 20.20
C GLY A 642 9.84 4.93 21.36
N LEU A 643 11.05 5.40 21.05
CA LEU A 643 11.98 6.04 22.01
C LEU A 643 11.84 7.57 21.94
N MET A 644 12.06 8.23 23.07
CA MET A 644 12.16 9.69 23.17
C MET A 644 13.56 10.18 22.78
N GLU A 645 13.67 11.36 22.14
CA GLU A 645 14.95 11.96 21.72
C GLU A 645 15.82 12.46 22.90
N GLU A 646 15.22 12.72 24.07
CA GLU A 646 15.92 13.04 25.32
C GLU A 646 15.72 11.91 26.34
N GLU A 647 16.61 10.91 26.33
CA GLU A 647 16.73 10.02 27.49
C GLU A 647 17.35 10.79 28.65
N ARG A 648 16.52 11.18 29.62
CA ARG A 648 16.99 11.22 30.99
C ARG A 648 16.89 9.81 31.53
N ASP A 649 18.04 9.21 31.84
CA ASP A 649 18.10 8.02 32.69
C ASP A 649 17.50 8.42 34.06
N ASP A 650 16.19 8.28 34.22
CA ASP A 650 15.46 8.75 35.41
C ASP A 650 15.83 7.96 36.67
N PHE A 651 16.58 6.86 36.54
CA PHE A 651 17.25 6.16 37.64
C PHE A 651 18.71 6.57 37.84
N GLN A 652 19.09 7.80 37.48
CA GLN A 652 20.17 8.43 38.21
C GLN A 652 19.70 8.64 39.66
N THR A 653 19.88 7.61 40.48
CA THR A 653 19.88 7.71 41.94
C THR A 653 20.46 9.06 42.33
N SER A 654 19.73 9.82 43.16
CA SER A 654 20.31 11.01 43.80
C SER A 654 21.72 10.64 44.25
N PRO A 655 22.76 11.46 43.99
CA PRO A 655 24.15 11.11 44.27
C PRO A 655 24.39 10.56 45.69
N GLU A 656 23.50 10.91 46.61
CA GLU A 656 23.41 10.53 48.03
C GLU A 656 23.03 9.06 48.29
N LEU A 657 22.35 8.37 47.36
CA LEU A 657 21.87 6.98 47.55
C LEU A 657 22.75 5.92 46.88
N ARG A 658 23.75 6.33 46.08
CA ARG A 658 24.64 5.41 45.36
C ARG A 658 25.58 4.68 46.30
N GLY A 659 25.68 3.36 46.15
CA GLY A 659 26.64 2.54 46.89
C GLY A 659 26.29 2.26 48.35
N LEU A 660 25.09 2.64 48.82
CA LEU A 660 24.60 2.26 50.14
C LEU A 660 24.54 0.74 50.27
N ARG A 661 24.94 0.25 51.43
CA ARG A 661 25.00 -1.17 51.76
C ARG A 661 23.65 -1.65 52.25
N VAL A 662 23.11 -2.70 51.65
CA VAL A 662 21.79 -3.25 51.98
C VAL A 662 21.91 -4.67 52.52
N GLY A 663 21.30 -4.94 53.67
CA GLY A 663 21.10 -6.30 54.18
C GLY A 663 19.76 -6.85 53.71
N VAL A 664 19.72 -8.10 53.23
CA VAL A 664 18.48 -8.73 52.71
C VAL A 664 18.15 -9.97 53.53
N LEU A 665 16.97 -9.97 54.16
CA LEU A 665 16.39 -11.05 54.97
C LEU A 665 15.01 -11.42 54.40
N VAL A 666 15.01 -12.19 53.31
CA VAL A 666 13.82 -12.59 52.55
C VAL A 666 13.81 -14.10 52.43
N ASP A 667 12.68 -14.72 52.77
CA ASP A 667 12.57 -16.18 52.90
C ASP A 667 12.40 -16.89 51.54
N ASN A 668 11.68 -16.26 50.61
CA ASN A 668 11.53 -16.83 49.27
C ASN A 668 12.84 -16.67 48.48
N LEU A 669 13.46 -17.79 48.09
CA LEU A 669 14.69 -17.82 47.29
C LEU A 669 14.60 -17.04 45.97
N ARG A 670 13.47 -17.15 45.27
CA ARG A 670 13.22 -16.51 43.97
C ARG A 670 12.83 -15.04 44.12
N GLY A 671 11.99 -14.72 45.11
CA GLY A 671 11.71 -13.34 45.51
C GLY A 671 12.98 -12.60 45.94
N ARG A 672 13.89 -13.30 46.62
CA ARG A 672 15.22 -12.80 46.98
C ARG A 672 16.09 -12.57 45.75
N GLU A 673 16.16 -13.50 44.80
CA GLU A 673 16.91 -13.29 43.53
C GLU A 673 16.44 -12.04 42.78
N ILE A 674 15.14 -11.86 42.63
CA ILE A 674 14.55 -10.68 41.96
C ILE A 674 14.85 -9.39 42.74
N LEU A 675 14.74 -9.43 44.07
CA LEU A 675 15.09 -8.30 44.91
C LEU A 675 16.58 -7.95 44.78
N LEU A 676 17.47 -8.93 44.70
CA LEU A 676 18.90 -8.70 44.48
C LEU A 676 19.18 -8.06 43.11
N GLU A 677 18.51 -8.54 42.05
CA GLU A 677 18.58 -7.91 40.72
C GLU A 677 18.11 -6.44 40.77
N LEU A 678 16.99 -6.17 41.45
CA LEU A 678 16.45 -4.82 41.66
C LEU A 678 17.44 -3.94 42.43
N LEU A 679 17.99 -4.43 43.54
CA LEU A 679 18.95 -3.69 44.38
C LEU A 679 20.23 -3.34 43.60
N HIS A 680 20.74 -4.27 42.80
CA HIS A 680 21.88 -4.01 41.92
C HIS A 680 21.54 -2.99 40.83
N SER A 681 20.35 -3.04 40.24
CA SER A 681 19.90 -2.07 39.24
C SER A 681 19.81 -0.64 39.80
N LEU A 682 19.55 -0.51 41.10
CA LEU A 682 19.52 0.76 41.84
C LEU A 682 20.89 1.14 42.43
N THR A 683 21.98 0.49 42.04
CA THR A 683 23.36 0.76 42.48
C THR A 683 23.64 0.52 43.97
N PHE A 684 22.81 -0.25 44.67
CA PHE A 684 23.04 -0.66 46.06
C PHE A 684 24.03 -1.83 46.15
N ARG A 685 24.80 -1.90 47.25
CA ARG A 685 25.75 -2.99 47.51
C ARG A 685 25.16 -3.96 48.54
N VAL A 686 24.87 -5.18 48.12
CA VAL A 686 24.28 -6.18 49.03
C VAL A 686 25.34 -6.73 49.99
N CYS A 687 25.04 -6.74 51.29
CA CYS A 687 25.90 -7.31 52.32
C CYS A 687 25.73 -8.83 52.42
N ALA A 688 26.83 -9.54 52.55
CA ALA A 688 26.81 -10.98 52.79
C ALA A 688 26.49 -11.29 54.27
N LEU A 689 25.60 -12.25 54.50
CA LEU A 689 25.29 -12.80 55.82
C LEU A 689 26.43 -13.74 56.26
N ARG A 690 26.89 -13.58 57.50
CA ARG A 690 27.91 -14.45 58.14
C ARG A 690 27.25 -15.63 58.85
N ARG A 691 26.14 -15.38 59.55
CA ARG A 691 25.38 -16.39 60.29
C ARG A 691 23.93 -15.93 60.46
N GLU A 692 23.01 -16.87 60.32
CA GLU A 692 21.58 -16.71 60.59
C GLU A 692 21.11 -17.96 61.34
N MET A 693 20.84 -17.83 62.65
CA MET A 693 20.34 -18.92 63.50
C MET A 693 19.42 -18.35 64.58
N ASP A 694 18.24 -18.94 64.78
CA ASP A 694 17.30 -18.62 65.87
C ASP A 694 17.01 -17.11 66.04
N GLY A 695 16.86 -16.37 64.93
CA GLY A 695 16.57 -14.94 64.94
C GLY A 695 17.79 -14.03 65.17
N GLU A 696 18.99 -14.59 65.39
CA GLU A 696 20.23 -13.83 65.41
C GLU A 696 20.86 -13.75 64.02
N VAL A 697 21.08 -12.50 63.56
CA VAL A 697 21.64 -12.18 62.24
C VAL A 697 22.98 -11.48 62.43
N GLU A 698 24.05 -12.07 61.89
CA GLU A 698 25.40 -11.49 61.88
C GLU A 698 25.85 -11.23 60.44
N TRP A 699 26.26 -10.00 60.12
CA TRP A 699 26.70 -9.58 58.79
C TRP A 699 28.23 -9.61 58.66
N LEU A 700 28.75 -9.96 57.47
CA LEU A 700 30.19 -9.83 57.16
C LEU A 700 30.62 -8.35 57.07
N GLU A 701 29.76 -7.51 56.50
CA GLU A 701 29.87 -6.05 56.48
C GLU A 701 28.54 -5.50 57.02
N PHE A 702 28.57 -4.57 57.99
CA PHE A 702 27.33 -4.03 58.58
C PHE A 702 26.57 -3.19 57.54
N PRO A 703 25.27 -3.45 57.30
CA PRO A 703 24.50 -2.75 56.29
C PRO A 703 24.12 -1.32 56.74
N ASP A 704 23.90 -0.43 55.76
CA ASP A 704 23.40 0.93 55.98
C ASP A 704 21.86 0.96 56.11
N PHE A 705 21.15 -0.03 55.54
CA PHE A 705 19.73 -0.32 55.81
C PHE A 705 19.41 -1.81 55.53
N VAL A 706 18.29 -2.30 56.04
CA VAL A 706 17.86 -3.71 55.84
C VAL A 706 16.52 -3.81 55.14
N VAL A 707 16.37 -4.86 54.33
CA VAL A 707 15.10 -5.28 53.72
C VAL A 707 14.71 -6.61 54.34
N VAL A 708 13.52 -6.69 54.93
CA VAL A 708 13.05 -7.88 55.66
C VAL A 708 11.60 -8.21 55.32
N ASP A 709 11.28 -9.49 55.20
CA ASP A 709 9.89 -9.94 55.09
C ASP A 709 9.15 -9.79 56.42
N ALA A 710 7.91 -9.29 56.41
CA ALA A 710 7.09 -9.14 57.61
C ALA A 710 6.92 -10.48 58.36
N HIS A 711 6.79 -11.57 57.59
CA HIS A 711 6.76 -12.95 58.07
C HIS A 711 8.08 -13.62 57.69
N HIS A 712 9.09 -13.52 58.57
CA HIS A 712 10.41 -14.12 58.37
C HIS A 712 10.53 -15.43 59.17
N ALA A 713 11.24 -16.43 58.64
CA ALA A 713 11.33 -17.78 59.20
C ALA A 713 11.92 -17.83 60.62
N GLY A 714 12.62 -16.79 61.05
CA GLY A 714 13.14 -16.60 62.42
C GLY A 714 12.17 -15.99 63.44
N GLY A 715 10.95 -15.59 63.04
CA GLY A 715 9.95 -14.91 63.89
C GLY A 715 9.36 -13.65 63.23
N ASP A 716 8.37 -13.02 63.88
CA ASP A 716 7.78 -11.75 63.41
C ASP A 716 8.88 -10.67 63.29
N ALA A 717 9.07 -10.11 62.10
CA ALA A 717 10.11 -9.12 61.83
C ALA A 717 9.99 -7.89 62.73
N LEU A 718 8.79 -7.60 63.26
CA LEU A 718 8.56 -6.56 64.25
C LEU A 718 9.32 -6.83 65.55
N VAL A 719 9.31 -8.08 66.02
CA VAL A 719 10.00 -8.50 67.25
C VAL A 719 11.51 -8.43 67.04
N TRP A 720 11.99 -8.85 65.87
CA TRP A 720 13.40 -8.76 65.49
C TRP A 720 13.90 -7.31 65.42
N LEU A 721 13.17 -6.43 64.73
CA LEU A 721 13.51 -5.00 64.62
C LEU A 721 13.52 -4.29 65.98
N ARG A 722 12.59 -4.65 66.88
CA ARG A 722 12.59 -4.12 68.26
C ARG A 722 13.81 -4.60 69.05
N GLY A 723 14.09 -5.91 69.03
CA GLY A 723 15.24 -6.48 69.73
C GLY A 723 16.59 -5.97 69.22
N MET A 724 16.71 -5.68 67.92
CA MET A 724 17.90 -5.08 67.33
C MET A 724 18.13 -3.64 67.83
N ARG A 725 17.06 -2.85 68.00
CA ARG A 725 17.14 -1.45 68.45
C ARG A 725 17.50 -1.29 69.91
N GLU A 726 17.27 -2.32 70.73
CA GLU A 726 17.69 -2.37 72.14
C GLU A 726 19.19 -2.65 72.31
N ARG A 727 19.91 -3.01 71.24
CA ARG A 727 21.36 -3.30 71.29
C ARG A 727 22.20 -2.01 71.19
N PRO A 728 23.15 -1.77 72.12
CA PRO A 728 24.00 -0.58 72.10
C PRO A 728 24.91 -0.56 70.87
N GLY A 729 24.84 0.52 70.08
CA GLY A 729 25.63 0.72 68.85
C GLY A 729 24.94 0.30 67.54
N GLN A 730 23.73 -0.28 67.59
CA GLN A 730 22.93 -0.69 66.42
C GLN A 730 21.54 -0.01 66.37
N GLY A 731 21.23 0.83 67.35
CA GLY A 731 19.95 1.52 67.50
C GLY A 731 19.80 2.72 66.59
N ASP A 732 19.60 2.48 65.28
CA ASP A 732 18.69 3.23 64.39
C ASP A 732 18.69 2.71 62.95
N LEU A 733 19.09 1.45 62.72
CA LEU A 733 19.22 0.89 61.37
C LEU A 733 17.91 1.01 60.58
N PRO A 734 17.89 1.78 59.47
CA PRO A 734 16.71 1.94 58.64
C PRO A 734 16.24 0.59 58.09
N ALA A 735 14.93 0.36 58.09
CA ALA A 735 14.34 -0.91 57.65
C ALA A 735 13.24 -0.69 56.62
N VAL A 736 13.30 -1.47 55.54
CA VAL A 736 12.22 -1.64 54.57
C VAL A 736 11.58 -3.00 54.83
N VAL A 737 10.34 -3.00 55.28
CA VAL A 737 9.58 -4.21 55.62
C VAL A 737 8.67 -4.58 54.45
N LEU A 738 8.86 -5.77 53.88
CA LEU A 738 8.06 -6.29 52.78
C LEU A 738 6.86 -7.03 53.33
N CYS A 739 5.65 -6.59 53.01
CA CYS A 739 4.41 -7.16 53.54
C CYS A 739 3.43 -7.55 52.43
N PRO A 740 2.57 -8.56 52.64
CA PRO A 740 1.46 -8.84 51.74
C PRO A 740 0.50 -7.63 51.64
N GLN A 741 0.07 -7.27 50.43
CA GLN A 741 -0.81 -6.10 50.20
C GLN A 741 -2.10 -6.06 51.04
N PRO A 742 -2.86 -7.16 51.24
CA PRO A 742 -4.08 -7.12 52.06
C PRO A 742 -3.81 -6.98 53.56
N GLU A 743 -2.60 -7.29 54.03
CA GLU A 743 -2.20 -7.13 55.44
C GLU A 743 -1.59 -5.75 55.72
N MET A 744 -1.36 -4.94 54.66
CA MET A 744 -0.70 -3.64 54.75
C MET A 744 -1.34 -2.72 55.78
N GLY A 745 -2.67 -2.61 55.81
CA GLY A 745 -3.37 -1.73 56.76
C GLY A 745 -3.13 -2.12 58.22
N GLN A 746 -3.20 -3.42 58.52
CA GLN A 746 -2.98 -3.96 59.86
C GLN A 746 -1.51 -3.86 60.29
N LEU A 747 -0.59 -4.21 59.39
CA LEU A 747 0.86 -4.12 59.65
C LEU A 747 1.30 -2.66 59.77
N GLN A 748 0.70 -1.73 59.03
CA GLN A 748 1.03 -0.31 59.13
C GLN A 748 0.66 0.28 60.51
N GLU A 749 -0.40 -0.21 61.16
CA GLU A 749 -0.70 0.13 62.56
C GLU A 749 0.36 -0.41 63.53
N TRP A 750 0.85 -1.64 63.32
CA TRP A 750 1.83 -2.28 64.21
C TRP A 750 3.24 -1.70 64.08
N TYR A 751 3.66 -1.36 62.85
CA TYR A 751 4.97 -0.84 62.54
C TYR A 751 5.03 0.71 62.55
N GLY A 752 3.89 1.40 62.52
CA GLY A 752 3.80 2.87 62.48
C GLY A 752 4.42 3.61 63.66
N GLY A 753 4.68 2.90 64.78
CA GLY A 753 5.39 3.43 65.95
C GLY A 753 6.92 3.31 65.91
N LEU A 754 7.51 2.69 64.86
CA LEU A 754 8.96 2.49 64.76
C LEU A 754 9.62 3.61 63.91
N PRO A 755 10.61 4.35 64.44
CA PRO A 755 11.32 5.38 63.66
C PRO A 755 12.19 4.75 62.57
N HIS A 756 12.42 5.41 61.43
CA HIS A 756 13.23 4.87 60.33
C HIS A 756 12.78 3.49 59.81
N THR A 757 11.48 3.23 59.75
CA THR A 757 10.92 2.01 59.15
C THR A 757 9.87 2.35 58.10
N ARG A 758 9.95 1.69 56.94
CA ARG A 758 8.98 1.82 55.84
C ARG A 758 8.43 0.47 55.46
N LEU A 759 7.13 0.41 55.21
CA LEU A 759 6.46 -0.78 54.73
C LEU A 759 6.28 -0.69 53.22
N LEU A 760 6.50 -1.80 52.52
CA LEU A 760 6.24 -1.94 51.10
C LEU A 760 5.40 -3.19 50.85
N ALA A 761 4.31 -3.03 50.11
CA ALA A 761 3.47 -4.14 49.70
C ALA A 761 4.17 -4.98 48.62
N LYS A 762 4.16 -6.30 48.76
CA LYS A 762 4.59 -7.23 47.71
C LYS A 762 3.53 -7.37 46.61
N PRO A 763 3.93 -7.49 45.33
CA PRO A 763 5.30 -7.42 44.83
C PRO A 763 5.81 -5.98 44.73
N VAL A 764 7.11 -5.81 44.98
CA VAL A 764 7.75 -4.49 45.02
C VAL A 764 8.36 -4.12 43.67
N THR A 765 8.06 -2.91 43.18
CA THR A 765 8.68 -2.36 41.97
C THR A 765 9.94 -1.54 42.31
N ALA A 766 10.84 -1.35 41.33
CA ALA A 766 12.06 -0.56 41.52
C ALA A 766 11.76 0.88 41.96
N SER A 767 10.69 1.49 41.43
CA SER A 767 10.24 2.83 41.78
C SER A 767 9.75 2.91 43.23
N GLN A 768 8.85 2.02 43.64
CA GLN A 768 8.33 1.99 45.01
C GLN A 768 9.44 1.75 46.04
N PHE A 769 10.39 0.87 45.71
CA PHE A 769 11.53 0.60 46.55
C PHE A 769 12.45 1.81 46.69
N PHE A 770 12.79 2.45 45.57
CA PHE A 770 13.60 3.66 45.57
C PHE A 770 12.97 4.76 46.42
N ASP A 771 11.66 4.96 46.32
CA ASP A 771 10.94 5.97 47.11
C ASP A 771 10.99 5.69 48.60
N ALA A 772 10.74 4.45 49.01
CA ALA A 772 10.82 4.07 50.41
C ALA A 772 12.22 4.32 50.99
N VAL A 773 13.27 4.05 50.21
CA VAL A 773 14.65 4.30 50.61
C VAL A 773 14.97 5.81 50.62
N ALA A 774 14.57 6.56 49.60
CA ALA A 774 14.75 8.01 49.55
C ALA A 774 14.05 8.73 50.72
N GLU A 775 12.88 8.24 51.12
CA GLU A 775 12.14 8.72 52.30
C GLU A 775 12.80 8.31 53.63
N LEU A 776 13.50 7.18 53.69
CA LEU A 776 14.28 6.75 54.87
C LEU A 776 15.51 7.63 55.09
N PHE A 777 16.14 8.10 54.01
CA PHE A 777 17.38 8.88 54.04
C PHE A 777 17.19 10.41 53.86
N GLY A 778 15.95 10.90 53.79
CA GLY A 778 15.64 12.33 53.92
C GLY A 778 15.93 13.21 52.69
N ALA A 779 15.91 12.64 51.47
CA ALA A 779 16.12 13.41 50.24
C ALA A 779 14.91 14.34 49.92
N ASP A 780 14.88 15.53 50.53
CA ASP A 780 13.81 16.55 50.42
C ASP A 780 13.55 17.05 48.98
N ALA A 781 14.49 16.88 48.05
CA ALA A 781 14.36 17.31 46.66
C ALA A 781 13.30 16.49 45.87
N THR A 782 13.15 15.20 46.18
CA THR A 782 12.23 14.28 45.50
C THR A 782 10.78 14.51 45.95
N ARG A 783 10.60 14.92 47.22
CA ARG A 783 9.30 15.23 47.83
C ARG A 783 8.60 16.41 47.13
N ARG A 784 9.32 17.48 46.81
CA ARG A 784 8.77 18.68 46.13
C ARG A 784 8.44 18.44 44.65
N MET A 785 9.23 17.62 43.96
CA MET A 785 9.01 17.31 42.54
C MET A 785 7.78 16.40 42.35
N ARG A 786 7.62 15.39 43.22
CA ARG A 786 6.50 14.45 43.15
C ARG A 786 5.23 14.92 43.81
N GLN A 787 5.26 15.81 44.80
CA GLN A 787 4.01 16.37 45.33
C GLN A 787 3.24 17.13 44.23
N LYS A 788 3.95 17.80 43.30
CA LYS A 788 3.38 18.35 42.07
C LYS A 788 2.86 17.32 41.04
N VAL A 789 3.35 16.08 41.06
CA VAL A 789 2.97 15.01 40.10
C VAL A 789 1.89 14.08 40.69
N LYS A 790 1.90 13.82 41.99
CA LYS A 790 0.88 13.07 42.75
C LYS A 790 -0.40 13.87 42.94
N GLU A 791 -0.31 15.19 43.07
CA GLU A 791 -1.49 16.08 43.02
C GLU A 791 -2.18 16.06 41.64
N ALA A 792 -1.46 15.70 40.57
CA ALA A 792 -2.03 15.49 39.23
C ALA A 792 -2.60 14.06 38.99
N THR A 793 -2.32 13.11 39.89
CA THR A 793 -2.69 11.69 39.75
C THR A 793 -3.15 11.07 41.07
N GLY A 794 -4.46 11.18 41.35
CA GLY A 794 -5.15 10.05 42.00
C GLY A 794 -5.70 10.19 43.43
N ALA A 795 -5.84 11.39 43.99
CA ALA A 795 -6.72 11.60 45.16
C ALA A 795 -7.29 13.02 45.17
N VAL A 796 -8.25 13.28 44.26
CA VAL A 796 -8.91 14.57 44.14
C VAL A 796 -9.98 14.74 45.22
N GLY A 797 -9.97 15.90 45.88
CA GLY A 797 -10.92 16.30 46.91
C GLY A 797 -12.35 16.45 46.38
N PHE A 798 -13.22 15.52 46.78
CA PHE A 798 -14.66 15.55 46.49
C PHE A 798 -15.39 16.83 46.96
N ARG A 799 -14.78 17.64 47.83
CA ARG A 799 -15.37 18.89 48.34
C ARG A 799 -15.32 20.04 47.33
N GLU A 800 -14.43 20.01 46.33
CA GLU A 800 -14.16 21.14 45.43
C GLU A 800 -15.07 21.19 44.20
N LEU A 801 -15.79 20.10 43.90
CA LEU A 801 -16.80 20.03 42.83
C LEU A 801 -18.19 20.49 43.28
N SER A 802 -18.40 20.60 44.60
CA SER A 802 -19.70 20.92 45.20
C SER A 802 -20.16 22.33 44.80
N GLY A 803 -21.40 22.44 44.29
CA GLY A 803 -22.04 23.70 43.91
C GLY A 803 -21.88 24.12 42.45
N ARG A 804 -21.06 23.41 41.65
CA ARG A 804 -20.95 23.63 40.20
C ARG A 804 -22.23 23.25 39.49
N ARG A 805 -22.60 24.00 38.45
CA ARG A 805 -23.80 23.76 37.62
C ARG A 805 -23.40 23.07 36.33
N VAL A 806 -23.80 21.82 36.15
CA VAL A 806 -23.51 21.03 34.95
C VAL A 806 -24.80 20.76 34.20
N LEU A 807 -24.81 21.04 32.90
CA LEU A 807 -25.90 20.66 32.01
C LEU A 807 -25.64 19.25 31.48
N LEU A 808 -26.50 18.30 31.80
CA LEU A 808 -26.46 16.93 31.28
C LEU A 808 -27.41 16.81 30.08
N THR A 809 -26.91 16.42 28.92
CA THR A 809 -27.71 16.21 27.71
C THR A 809 -27.66 14.73 27.34
N GLU A 810 -28.77 14.01 27.57
CA GLU A 810 -28.90 12.56 27.38
C GLU A 810 -30.37 12.27 27.01
N ASP A 811 -30.62 11.38 26.06
CA ASP A 811 -31.98 11.07 25.58
C ASP A 811 -32.68 9.94 26.36
N ASN A 812 -31.90 9.08 27.02
CA ASN A 812 -32.41 7.96 27.80
C ASN A 812 -32.65 8.32 29.27
N VAL A 813 -33.91 8.29 29.70
CA VAL A 813 -34.37 8.62 31.06
C VAL A 813 -33.64 7.84 32.17
N VAL A 814 -33.27 6.58 31.92
CA VAL A 814 -32.56 5.77 32.92
C VAL A 814 -31.09 6.21 33.04
N ASN A 815 -30.44 6.51 31.92
CA ASN A 815 -29.08 7.04 31.92
C ASN A 815 -29.03 8.46 32.52
N GLN A 816 -30.04 9.29 32.25
CA GLN A 816 -30.22 10.60 32.89
C GLN A 816 -30.21 10.43 34.41
N GLN A 817 -31.04 9.52 34.94
CA GLN A 817 -31.14 9.29 36.38
C GLN A 817 -29.80 8.83 36.98
N VAL A 818 -29.13 7.86 36.35
CA VAL A 818 -27.82 7.37 36.85
C VAL A 818 -26.76 8.48 36.85
N ALA A 819 -26.68 9.27 35.77
CA ALA A 819 -25.72 10.36 35.68
C ALA A 819 -26.03 11.49 36.67
N VAL A 820 -27.32 11.85 36.84
CA VAL A 820 -27.78 12.82 37.84
C VAL A 820 -27.39 12.35 39.25
N ASP A 821 -27.73 11.12 39.63
CA ASP A 821 -27.42 10.59 40.96
C ASP A 821 -25.91 10.58 41.24
N LEU A 822 -25.09 10.20 40.25
CA LEU A 822 -23.63 10.23 40.37
C LEU A 822 -23.07 11.65 40.53
N LEU A 823 -23.59 12.62 39.79
CA LEU A 823 -23.13 14.01 39.86
C LEU A 823 -23.62 14.69 41.15
N GLU A 824 -24.85 14.43 41.59
CA GLU A 824 -25.41 14.94 42.84
C GLU A 824 -24.70 14.36 44.07
N LEU A 825 -24.24 13.09 44.02
CA LEU A 825 -23.37 12.49 45.04
C LEU A 825 -22.05 13.28 45.21
N ALA A 826 -21.54 13.91 44.15
CA ALA A 826 -20.38 14.79 44.21
C ALA A 826 -20.73 16.26 44.56
N GLY A 827 -22.00 16.55 44.87
CA GLY A 827 -22.49 17.88 45.24
C GLY A 827 -22.69 18.84 44.06
N ILE A 828 -22.65 18.34 42.82
CA ILE A 828 -22.88 19.13 41.59
C ILE A 828 -24.39 19.37 41.42
N VAL A 829 -24.77 20.56 41.00
CA VAL A 829 -26.15 20.91 40.61
C VAL A 829 -26.32 20.55 39.14
N VAL A 830 -27.23 19.61 38.84
CA VAL A 830 -27.43 19.11 37.48
C VAL A 830 -28.77 19.58 36.94
N GLU A 831 -28.77 20.09 35.71
CA GLU A 831 -29.99 20.27 34.92
C GLU A 831 -29.93 19.36 33.70
N VAL A 832 -31.08 18.83 33.27
CA VAL A 832 -31.14 17.79 32.23
C VAL A 832 -31.82 18.33 30.98
N ALA A 833 -31.18 18.12 29.83
CA ALA A 833 -31.72 18.33 28.49
C ALA A 833 -31.93 16.97 27.80
N GLY A 834 -33.07 16.78 27.12
CA GLY A 834 -33.40 15.51 26.48
C GLY A 834 -32.72 15.27 25.12
N HIS A 835 -32.24 16.34 24.48
CA HIS A 835 -31.48 16.27 23.22
C HIS A 835 -30.72 17.58 22.95
N GLY A 836 -29.87 17.60 21.91
CA GLY A 836 -29.00 18.74 21.59
C GLY A 836 -29.72 20.09 21.41
N ALA A 837 -30.95 20.10 20.89
CA ALA A 837 -31.72 21.34 20.72
C ALA A 837 -32.22 21.95 22.05
N ASP A 838 -32.58 21.13 23.04
CA ASP A 838 -32.98 21.59 24.38
C ASP A 838 -31.75 22.20 25.08
N ALA A 839 -30.59 21.55 24.92
CA ALA A 839 -29.34 22.04 25.49
C ALA A 839 -28.98 23.44 24.96
N LEU A 840 -29.18 23.71 23.67
CA LEU A 840 -28.99 25.04 23.08
C LEU A 840 -29.94 26.08 23.66
N GLU A 841 -31.22 25.76 23.86
CA GLU A 841 -32.20 26.68 24.44
C GLU A 841 -31.90 26.97 25.92
N MET A 842 -31.49 25.95 26.67
CA MET A 842 -31.08 26.08 28.07
C MET A 842 -29.79 26.90 28.20
N LEU A 843 -28.81 26.73 27.32
CA LEU A 843 -27.56 27.51 27.27
C LEU A 843 -27.77 28.98 26.86
N ARG A 844 -28.83 29.29 26.10
CA ARG A 844 -29.23 30.70 25.82
C ARG A 844 -29.74 31.42 27.04
N SER A 845 -30.40 30.69 27.94
CA SER A 845 -31.18 31.26 29.04
C SER A 845 -30.46 31.19 30.39
N HIS A 846 -29.51 30.25 30.54
CA HIS A 846 -28.83 29.96 31.81
C HIS A 846 -27.33 29.72 31.59
N HIS A 847 -26.53 30.12 32.57
CA HIS A 847 -25.10 29.77 32.61
C HIS A 847 -24.84 28.47 33.35
N TYR A 848 -23.97 27.65 32.75
CA TYR A 848 -23.47 26.37 33.27
C TYR A 848 -21.94 26.40 33.26
N ASP A 849 -21.34 25.72 34.24
CA ASP A 849 -19.88 25.59 34.36
C ASP A 849 -19.30 24.52 33.40
N ALA A 850 -20.10 23.51 33.04
CA ALA A 850 -19.77 22.54 32.00
C ALA A 850 -21.04 21.91 31.41
N VAL A 851 -20.90 21.30 30.23
CA VAL A 851 -21.94 20.53 29.55
C VAL A 851 -21.45 19.10 29.35
N LEU A 852 -22.14 18.12 29.93
CA LEU A 852 -21.99 16.71 29.59
C LEU A 852 -22.95 16.40 28.44
N MET A 853 -22.40 16.06 27.28
CA MET A 853 -23.14 15.98 26.02
C MET A 853 -23.08 14.57 25.44
N ASP A 854 -24.18 13.84 25.44
CA ASP A 854 -24.26 12.61 24.65
C ASP A 854 -24.09 12.92 23.16
N VAL A 855 -23.31 12.08 22.49
CA VAL A 855 -22.98 12.28 21.08
C VAL A 855 -24.11 11.79 20.19
N GLN A 856 -24.77 10.68 20.55
CA GLN A 856 -25.79 10.04 19.72
C GLN A 856 -27.18 10.27 20.34
N MET A 857 -27.88 11.30 19.88
CA MET A 857 -29.22 11.66 20.36
C MET A 857 -30.16 11.99 19.19
N PRO A 858 -31.47 11.73 19.31
CA PRO A 858 -32.48 12.12 18.32
C PRO A 858 -32.63 13.64 18.23
N VAL A 859 -33.24 14.11 17.14
CA VAL A 859 -33.50 15.54 16.81
C VAL A 859 -32.24 16.33 16.45
N MET A 860 -31.25 16.36 17.34
CA MET A 860 -29.96 17.03 17.12
C MET A 860 -28.87 16.27 17.85
N ASP A 861 -27.87 15.80 17.10
CA ASP A 861 -26.74 15.05 17.65
C ASP A 861 -25.78 15.96 18.42
N GLY A 862 -24.95 15.36 19.28
CA GLY A 862 -24.04 16.12 20.15
C GLY A 862 -22.98 16.90 19.36
N TYR A 863 -22.57 16.42 18.18
CA TYR A 863 -21.59 17.11 17.33
C TYR A 863 -22.17 18.40 16.73
N GLU A 864 -23.40 18.32 16.23
CA GLU A 864 -24.14 19.45 15.70
C GLU A 864 -24.49 20.45 16.80
N ALA A 865 -24.96 19.96 17.95
CA ALA A 865 -25.22 20.80 19.11
C ALA A 865 -23.96 21.57 19.53
N THR A 866 -22.80 20.90 19.62
CA THR A 866 -21.55 21.56 20.00
C THR A 866 -21.09 22.59 18.97
N ARG A 867 -21.18 22.27 17.66
CA ARG A 867 -20.88 23.25 16.61
C ARG A 867 -21.72 24.50 16.78
N ARG A 868 -23.02 24.36 17.02
CA ARG A 868 -23.95 25.49 17.23
C ARG A 868 -23.69 26.23 18.55
N ILE A 869 -23.27 25.55 19.62
CA ILE A 869 -22.83 26.21 20.87
C ILE A 869 -21.64 27.13 20.58
N ARG A 870 -20.66 26.68 19.78
CA ARG A 870 -19.48 27.48 19.43
C ARG A 870 -19.77 28.59 18.42
N THR A 871 -20.57 28.32 17.39
CA THR A 871 -20.79 29.28 16.28
C THR A 871 -21.99 30.19 16.50
N GLU A 872 -23.15 29.67 16.92
CA GLU A 872 -24.38 30.45 17.08
C GLU A 872 -24.44 31.16 18.44
N LEU A 873 -24.02 30.49 19.52
CA LEU A 873 -24.07 31.06 20.88
C LEU A 873 -22.77 31.75 21.29
N GLY A 874 -21.64 31.43 20.64
CA GLY A 874 -20.33 32.00 20.97
C GLY A 874 -19.87 31.68 22.39
N LEU A 875 -20.34 30.58 22.99
CA LEU A 875 -19.99 30.20 24.36
C LEU A 875 -18.78 29.27 24.37
N ASP A 876 -17.80 29.56 25.22
CA ASP A 876 -16.61 28.72 25.47
C ASP A 876 -16.78 27.76 26.66
N VAL A 877 -18.04 27.48 27.05
CA VAL A 877 -18.33 26.50 28.11
C VAL A 877 -17.68 25.15 27.78
N PRO A 878 -16.99 24.49 28.73
CA PRO A 878 -16.45 23.16 28.52
C PRO A 878 -17.55 22.17 28.12
N VAL A 879 -17.44 21.58 26.94
CA VAL A 879 -18.35 20.52 26.47
C VAL A 879 -17.61 19.19 26.51
N ILE A 880 -18.04 18.29 27.39
CA ILE A 880 -17.47 16.96 27.60
C ILE A 880 -18.39 15.94 26.92
N ALA A 881 -17.88 15.28 25.89
CA ALA A 881 -18.61 14.29 25.12
C ALA A 881 -18.85 13.02 25.92
N MET A 882 -20.08 12.51 25.96
CA MET A 882 -20.37 11.19 26.48
C MET A 882 -20.44 10.23 25.30
N THR A 883 -19.36 9.50 25.02
CA THR A 883 -19.26 8.63 23.84
C THR A 883 -19.49 7.17 24.21
N ALA A 884 -20.08 6.41 23.29
CA ALA A 884 -20.19 4.97 23.49
C ALA A 884 -18.83 4.26 23.39
N ASN A 885 -17.90 4.72 22.54
CA ASN A 885 -16.53 4.22 22.49
C ASN A 885 -15.54 5.38 22.63
N ALA A 886 -14.50 5.19 23.46
CA ALA A 886 -13.29 6.01 23.42
C ALA A 886 -12.37 5.52 22.29
N MET A 887 -12.77 5.76 21.03
CA MET A 887 -11.95 5.47 19.85
C MET A 887 -11.40 6.76 19.25
N VAL A 888 -10.20 6.69 18.65
CA VAL A 888 -9.46 7.83 18.07
C VAL A 888 -10.32 8.62 17.07
N GLY A 889 -11.06 7.96 16.19
CA GLY A 889 -11.93 8.62 15.22
C GLY A 889 -13.17 9.33 15.79
N ASP A 890 -13.71 8.91 16.93
CA ASP A 890 -14.82 9.61 17.60
C ASP A 890 -14.30 10.81 18.40
N ARG A 891 -13.11 10.68 19.00
CA ARG A 891 -12.42 11.78 19.70
C ARG A 891 -12.01 12.89 18.74
N GLU A 892 -11.46 12.57 17.58
CA GLU A 892 -11.13 13.55 16.54
C GLU A 892 -12.37 14.29 16.05
N LYS A 893 -13.49 13.59 15.80
CA LYS A 893 -14.76 14.20 15.42
C LYS A 893 -15.32 15.11 16.52
N SER A 894 -15.21 14.72 17.78
CA SER A 894 -15.62 15.53 18.93
C SER A 894 -14.78 16.81 19.03
N LEU A 895 -13.46 16.71 18.88
CA LEU A 895 -12.56 17.86 18.90
C LEU A 895 -12.82 18.81 17.71
N LEU A 896 -12.99 18.26 16.50
CA LEU A 896 -13.35 19.04 15.30
C LEU A 896 -14.71 19.73 15.43
N ALA A 897 -15.65 19.13 16.16
CA ALA A 897 -16.94 19.75 16.47
C ALA A 897 -16.86 20.84 17.55
N GLY A 898 -15.72 20.98 18.24
CA GLY A 898 -15.49 21.99 19.29
C GLY A 898 -15.70 21.49 20.73
N MET A 899 -15.78 20.18 20.95
CA MET A 899 -15.83 19.57 22.28
C MET A 899 -14.44 19.58 22.93
N ASN A 900 -14.39 19.63 24.26
CA ASN A 900 -13.18 19.82 25.05
C ASN A 900 -12.56 18.51 25.52
N ASP A 901 -13.39 17.53 25.87
CA ASP A 901 -12.96 16.23 26.36
C ASP A 901 -14.06 15.18 26.18
N HIS A 902 -13.84 13.97 26.68
CA HIS A 902 -14.82 12.89 26.59
C HIS A 902 -14.85 12.00 27.84
N VAL A 903 -15.98 11.32 28.04
CA VAL A 903 -16.22 10.29 29.04
C VAL A 903 -16.89 9.12 28.32
N ALA A 904 -16.29 7.94 28.43
CA ALA A 904 -16.87 6.73 27.83
C ALA A 904 -18.13 6.27 28.58
N LYS A 905 -19.10 5.72 27.84
CA LYS A 905 -20.27 5.02 28.37
C LYS A 905 -20.02 3.50 28.36
N PRO A 906 -20.21 2.75 29.46
CA PRO A 906 -20.74 3.18 30.76
C PRO A 906 -19.87 4.20 31.48
N ILE A 907 -20.56 5.15 32.11
CA ILE A 907 -19.96 6.16 32.96
C ILE A 907 -19.24 5.45 34.11
N ASP A 908 -17.91 5.46 34.09
CA ASP A 908 -17.10 5.13 35.26
C ASP A 908 -17.10 6.37 36.18
N PRO A 909 -17.66 6.28 37.40
CA PRO A 909 -17.72 7.41 38.32
C PRO A 909 -16.35 8.06 38.56
N GLN A 910 -15.29 7.26 38.71
CA GLN A 910 -13.95 7.80 39.00
C GLN A 910 -13.39 8.61 37.83
N HIS A 911 -13.59 8.11 36.60
CA HIS A 911 -13.18 8.81 35.40
C HIS A 911 -14.02 10.08 35.16
N LEU A 912 -15.34 10.00 35.32
CA LEU A 912 -16.25 11.14 35.20
C LEU A 912 -15.83 12.28 36.14
N TYR A 913 -15.60 11.98 37.42
CA TYR A 913 -15.19 13.00 38.40
C TYR A 913 -13.82 13.61 38.07
N ARG A 914 -12.87 12.81 37.59
CA ARG A 914 -11.54 13.30 37.20
C ARG A 914 -11.63 14.26 36.01
N THR A 915 -12.41 13.92 34.99
CA THR A 915 -12.62 14.78 33.82
C THR A 915 -13.30 16.08 34.23
N LEU A 916 -14.36 16.01 35.04
CA LEU A 916 -15.05 17.19 35.55
C LEU A 916 -14.13 18.08 36.40
N TYR A 917 -13.31 17.50 37.27
CA TYR A 917 -12.35 18.25 38.07
C TYR A 917 -11.37 19.05 37.22
N ARG A 918 -10.83 18.43 36.17
CA ARG A 918 -9.89 19.08 35.23
C ARG A 918 -10.48 20.32 34.57
N TRP A 919 -11.78 20.32 34.27
CA TRP A 919 -12.44 21.40 33.54
C TRP A 919 -13.18 22.40 34.42
N LEU A 920 -13.60 22.00 35.63
CA LEU A 920 -14.40 22.82 36.54
C LEU A 920 -13.58 23.52 37.63
N VAL A 921 -12.34 23.08 37.91
CA VAL A 921 -11.49 23.69 38.94
C VAL A 921 -10.37 24.50 38.27
N PRO A 922 -10.45 25.84 38.27
CA PRO A 922 -9.49 26.68 37.58
C PRO A 922 -8.25 26.93 38.45
N ASP A 923 -7.30 25.96 38.53
CA ASP A 923 -5.87 26.24 38.79
C ASP A 923 -4.91 25.03 38.69
N ALA A 924 -5.10 24.10 37.75
CA ALA A 924 -4.14 23.00 37.55
C ALA A 924 -3.00 23.31 36.55
N GLY A 925 -2.96 24.52 35.93
CA GLY A 925 -2.25 24.72 34.66
C GLY A 925 -1.35 25.95 34.45
N SER A 926 -1.30 26.97 35.31
CA SER A 926 -0.46 28.15 35.03
C SER A 926 0.27 28.72 36.25
N VAL A 927 1.59 28.49 36.32
CA VAL A 927 2.50 29.27 37.16
C VAL A 927 3.33 30.17 36.24
N SER A 928 2.97 31.45 36.17
CA SER A 928 3.93 32.52 35.85
C SER A 928 3.63 33.75 36.70
N ALA A 929 4.66 34.09 37.48
CA ALA A 929 4.94 35.24 38.33
C ALA A 929 4.04 36.51 38.32
N MET A 930 3.76 36.94 39.56
CA MET A 930 3.54 38.30 40.09
C MET A 930 2.21 39.03 39.82
N SER A 931 1.37 39.11 40.86
CA SER A 931 1.17 40.38 41.60
C SER A 931 0.30 40.17 42.85
N THR A 932 0.70 40.89 43.89
CA THR A 932 0.19 41.00 45.26
C THR A 932 -1.25 41.51 45.38
N GLY A 933 -1.99 41.00 46.38
CA GLY A 933 -3.09 41.73 47.02
C GLY A 933 -4.20 40.85 47.58
N LYS A 934 -4.29 40.79 48.93
CA LYS A 934 -5.50 40.68 49.79
C LYS A 934 -6.74 40.00 49.19
N GLU A 935 -7.30 38.95 49.78
CA GLU A 935 -7.91 38.95 51.11
C GLU A 935 -8.17 37.51 51.55
N SER A 936 -7.79 37.17 52.78
CA SER A 936 -8.19 35.93 53.44
C SER A 936 -9.70 35.94 53.70
N VAL A 937 -10.47 35.15 52.95
CA VAL A 937 -11.81 34.77 53.36
C VAL A 937 -11.71 33.48 54.18
N SER A 938 -12.01 33.62 55.46
CA SER A 938 -12.07 32.56 56.47
C SER A 938 -13.06 31.43 56.09
N PRO A 939 -12.94 30.24 56.69
CA PRO A 939 -13.73 29.07 56.32
C PRO A 939 -15.20 29.25 56.70
N ALA A 940 -16.11 28.93 55.77
CA ALA A 940 -17.53 28.81 56.06
C ALA A 940 -17.82 27.47 56.77
N GLU A 941 -17.82 27.48 58.09
CA GLU A 941 -18.61 26.55 58.91
C GLU A 941 -19.76 27.29 59.61
N ASP A 942 -20.79 26.53 59.96
CA ASP A 942 -21.98 26.85 60.78
C ASP A 942 -23.25 27.41 60.10
N LEU A 943 -23.93 26.55 59.33
CA LEU A 943 -25.40 26.51 59.41
C LEU A 943 -25.79 25.76 60.69
N PRO A 944 -26.55 26.37 61.62
CA PRO A 944 -27.00 25.69 62.84
C PRO A 944 -27.90 24.51 62.50
N MET A 945 -27.93 23.51 63.38
CA MET A 945 -28.89 22.41 63.27
C MET A 945 -30.31 22.99 63.18
N PRO A 946 -31.18 22.48 62.28
CA PRO A 946 -32.57 22.89 62.23
C PRO A 946 -33.22 22.73 63.61
N PRO A 947 -34.09 23.66 64.04
CA PRO A 947 -34.85 23.47 65.29
C PRO A 947 -35.67 22.18 65.21
N GLY A 948 -35.88 21.51 66.34
CA GLY A 948 -36.57 20.22 66.40
C GLY A 948 -37.96 20.29 65.74
N ILE A 949 -38.11 19.60 64.61
CA ILE A 949 -39.37 19.53 63.86
C ILE A 949 -40.17 18.32 64.38
N PRO A 950 -41.38 18.53 64.94
CA PRO A 950 -42.20 17.43 65.44
C PRO A 950 -42.47 16.38 64.36
N GLY A 951 -42.09 15.13 64.62
CA GLY A 951 -42.29 14.01 63.70
C GLY A 951 -41.13 13.72 62.73
N ILE A 952 -40.04 14.49 62.80
CA ILE A 952 -38.81 14.30 62.02
C ILE A 952 -37.64 14.01 62.99
N ASP A 953 -36.99 12.86 62.84
CA ASP A 953 -35.72 12.58 63.50
C ASP A 953 -34.57 13.24 62.72
N LEU A 954 -34.13 14.40 63.19
CA LEU A 954 -33.09 15.20 62.53
C LEU A 954 -31.70 14.53 62.56
N GLU A 955 -31.41 13.66 63.55
CA GLU A 955 -30.15 12.92 63.60
C GLU A 955 -30.15 11.74 62.62
N ALA A 956 -31.29 11.05 62.48
CA ALA A 956 -31.47 10.05 61.43
C ALA A 956 -31.43 10.69 60.03
N ALA A 957 -32.09 11.83 59.84
CA ALA A 957 -32.08 12.57 58.58
C ALA A 957 -30.67 13.06 58.20
N LEU A 958 -29.87 13.51 59.18
CA LEU A 958 -28.48 13.92 58.95
C LEU A 958 -27.58 12.73 58.59
N ARG A 959 -27.82 11.55 59.17
CA ARG A 959 -27.13 10.30 58.80
C ARG A 959 -27.46 9.87 57.37
N HIS A 960 -28.72 9.96 56.96
CA HIS A 960 -29.12 9.74 55.56
C HIS A 960 -28.50 10.77 54.60
N CYS A 961 -28.14 11.96 55.09
CA CYS A 961 -27.42 13.00 54.36
C CYS A 961 -25.89 12.93 54.50
N ALA A 962 -25.34 11.78 54.94
CA ALA A 962 -23.90 11.56 55.13
C ALA A 962 -23.19 12.66 55.97
N GLY A 963 -23.89 13.24 56.95
CA GLY A 963 -23.35 14.28 57.82
C GLY A 963 -23.46 15.73 57.29
N SER A 964 -24.02 15.94 56.09
CA SER A 964 -24.13 17.26 55.47
C SER A 964 -25.33 18.07 55.97
N ARG A 965 -25.07 19.06 56.84
CA ARG A 965 -26.10 19.96 57.39
C ARG A 965 -26.75 20.86 56.32
N SER A 966 -26.00 21.25 55.28
CA SER A 966 -26.51 22.09 54.20
C SER A 966 -27.48 21.33 53.28
N LEU A 967 -27.23 20.03 53.08
CA LEU A 967 -28.13 19.14 52.34
C LEU A 967 -29.44 18.91 53.11
N LEU A 968 -29.35 18.69 54.42
CA LEU A 968 -30.51 18.53 55.31
C LEU A 968 -31.44 19.75 55.25
N TRP A 969 -30.91 20.98 55.36
CA TRP A 969 -31.69 22.21 55.23
C TRP A 969 -32.39 22.34 53.86
N ARG A 970 -31.74 21.88 52.79
CA ARG A 970 -32.28 21.93 51.43
C ARG A 970 -33.43 20.93 51.24
N LEU A 971 -33.27 19.70 51.74
CA LEU A 971 -34.29 18.65 51.68
C LEU A 971 -35.52 19.03 52.51
N LEU A 972 -35.34 19.57 53.72
CA LEU A 972 -36.45 20.03 54.58
C LEU A 972 -37.26 21.15 53.90
N ARG A 973 -36.60 22.10 53.24
CA ARG A 973 -37.27 23.19 52.51
C ARG A 973 -37.99 22.69 51.26
N ARG A 974 -37.35 21.83 50.48
CA ARG A 974 -37.95 21.25 49.27
C ARG A 974 -39.18 20.41 49.61
N PHE A 975 -39.11 19.62 50.69
CA PHE A 975 -40.25 18.85 51.18
C PHE A 975 -41.43 19.73 51.58
N ALA A 976 -41.18 20.87 52.23
CA ALA A 976 -42.23 21.83 52.58
C ALA A 976 -42.97 22.34 51.34
N VAL A 977 -42.24 22.64 50.26
CA VAL A 977 -42.82 23.16 49.01
C VAL A 977 -43.53 22.04 48.23
N ASP A 978 -42.84 20.93 47.96
CA ASP A 978 -43.33 19.88 47.06
C ASP A 978 -44.55 19.12 47.63
N GLN A 979 -44.63 19.01 48.96
CA GLN A 979 -45.70 18.29 49.65
C GLN A 979 -46.89 19.16 50.05
N THR A 980 -46.83 20.48 49.81
CA THR A 980 -48.00 21.36 49.97
C THR A 980 -49.10 20.94 49.00
N GLY A 981 -50.33 20.78 49.50
CA GLY A 981 -51.49 20.36 48.70
C GLY A 981 -51.48 18.90 48.23
N VAL A 982 -50.59 18.03 48.75
CA VAL A 982 -50.56 16.59 48.39
C VAL A 982 -51.81 15.85 48.87
N ILE A 983 -52.38 16.21 50.02
CA ILE A 983 -53.59 15.58 50.54
C ILE A 983 -54.80 15.90 49.65
N GLU A 984 -54.93 17.15 49.19
CA GLU A 984 -56.00 17.56 48.28
C GLU A 984 -55.91 16.82 46.94
N ARG A 985 -54.67 16.62 46.42
CA ARG A 985 -54.41 15.81 45.24
C ARG A 985 -54.76 14.34 45.45
N LEU A 986 -54.40 13.75 46.60
CA LEU A 986 -54.75 12.37 46.94
C LEU A 986 -56.28 12.19 47.05
N ARG A 987 -57.00 13.14 47.66
CA ARG A 987 -58.47 13.15 47.73
C ARG A 987 -59.10 13.26 46.33
N ALA A 988 -58.62 14.18 45.49
CA ALA A 988 -59.14 14.37 44.14
C ALA A 988 -58.89 13.16 43.23
N LEU A 989 -57.73 12.52 43.34
CA LEU A 989 -57.41 11.29 42.60
C LEU A 989 -58.26 10.11 43.08
N TRP A 990 -58.54 10.03 44.38
CA TRP A 990 -59.44 9.02 44.95
C TRP A 990 -60.89 9.21 44.49
N GLU A 991 -61.43 10.43 44.54
CA GLU A 991 -62.79 10.75 44.09
C GLU A 991 -63.00 10.46 42.59
N ARG A 992 -61.95 10.62 41.78
CA ARG A 992 -61.96 10.31 40.35
C ARG A 992 -61.65 8.84 40.03
N LYS A 993 -61.48 7.98 41.05
CA LYS A 993 -61.14 6.54 40.92
C LYS A 993 -59.83 6.27 40.15
N ALA A 994 -58.87 7.19 40.21
CA ALA A 994 -57.57 7.06 39.56
C ALA A 994 -56.55 6.34 40.48
N SER A 995 -56.83 5.09 40.84
CA SER A 995 -56.09 4.37 41.90
C SER A 995 -54.58 4.19 41.61
N GLY A 996 -54.18 4.03 40.33
CA GLY A 996 -52.77 3.88 39.97
C GLY A 996 -51.92 5.14 40.22
N GLU A 997 -52.48 6.32 39.97
CA GLU A 997 -51.81 7.60 40.24
C GLU A 997 -51.78 7.91 41.74
N ALA A 998 -52.85 7.58 42.47
CA ALA A 998 -52.90 7.71 43.91
C ALA A 998 -51.85 6.82 44.62
N VAL A 999 -51.66 5.58 44.15
CA VAL A 999 -50.63 4.65 44.68
C VAL A 999 -49.23 5.22 44.45
N ARG A 1000 -48.94 5.73 43.25
CA ARG A 1000 -47.65 6.37 42.97
C ARG A 1000 -47.40 7.59 43.85
N LEU A 1001 -48.42 8.44 44.05
CA LEU A 1001 -48.30 9.62 44.90
C LEU A 1001 -48.07 9.25 46.37
N ALA A 1002 -48.72 8.19 46.87
CA ALA A 1002 -48.47 7.65 48.21
C ALA A 1002 -47.07 7.01 48.34
N HIS A 1003 -46.61 6.29 47.32
CA HIS A 1003 -45.28 5.69 47.25
C HIS A 1003 -44.17 6.76 47.29
N THR A 1004 -44.33 7.83 46.52
CA THR A 1004 -43.41 8.98 46.53
C THR A 1004 -43.38 9.66 47.89
N LEU A 1005 -44.54 9.89 48.52
CA LEU A 1005 -44.62 10.49 49.84
C LEU A 1005 -43.95 9.62 50.92
N LYS A 1006 -44.11 8.29 50.84
CA LYS A 1006 -43.41 7.32 51.70
C LYS A 1006 -41.90 7.45 51.58
N GLY A 1007 -41.36 7.43 50.36
CA GLY A 1007 -39.92 7.53 50.11
C GLY A 1007 -39.32 8.84 50.63
N LEU A 1008 -39.99 9.96 50.39
CA LEU A 1008 -39.56 11.29 50.87
C LEU A 1008 -39.66 11.44 52.38
N ALA A 1009 -40.69 10.87 53.02
CA ALA A 1009 -40.80 10.85 54.47
C ALA A 1009 -39.72 9.97 55.12
N GLY A 1010 -39.38 8.84 54.52
CA GLY A 1010 -38.32 7.94 54.99
C GLY A 1010 -36.93 8.58 54.96
N SER A 1011 -36.58 9.26 53.86
CA SER A 1011 -35.27 9.92 53.73
C SER A 1011 -35.08 11.08 54.72
N LEU A 1012 -36.17 11.77 55.08
CA LEU A 1012 -36.18 12.82 56.10
C LEU A 1012 -36.25 12.30 57.53
N GLY A 1013 -36.22 10.99 57.78
CA GLY A 1013 -36.36 10.46 59.14
C GLY A 1013 -37.75 10.68 59.75
N ALA A 1014 -38.77 10.93 58.91
CA ALA A 1014 -40.17 11.10 59.31
C ALA A 1014 -40.89 9.75 59.37
N GLY A 1015 -40.41 8.85 60.23
CA GLY A 1015 -40.85 7.44 60.28
C GLY A 1015 -42.37 7.27 60.38
N SER A 1016 -43.03 8.00 61.28
CA SER A 1016 -44.49 7.89 61.45
C SER A 1016 -45.30 8.35 60.23
N LEU A 1017 -44.76 9.26 59.41
CA LEU A 1017 -45.40 9.70 58.17
C LEU A 1017 -45.14 8.70 57.04
N SER A 1018 -43.92 8.15 56.98
CA SER A 1018 -43.57 7.07 56.05
C SER A 1018 -44.46 5.84 56.26
N ASP A 1019 -44.70 5.46 57.51
CA ASP A 1019 -45.57 4.33 57.84
C ASP A 1019 -47.03 4.60 57.48
N ALA A 1020 -47.54 5.81 57.75
CA ALA A 1020 -48.89 6.21 57.34
C ALA A 1020 -49.05 6.23 55.82
N ALA A 1021 -48.05 6.74 55.08
CA ALA A 1021 -48.04 6.76 53.61
C ALA A 1021 -47.95 5.34 53.02
N TRP A 1022 -47.20 4.45 53.66
CA TRP A 1022 -47.16 3.03 53.29
C TRP A 1022 -48.50 2.32 53.54
N ASN A 1023 -49.15 2.56 54.68
CA ASN A 1023 -50.48 2.00 54.96
C ASN A 1023 -51.52 2.52 53.96
N LEU A 1024 -51.44 3.79 53.56
CA LEU A 1024 -52.26 4.36 52.49
C LEU A 1024 -51.97 3.70 51.13
N GLU A 1025 -50.69 3.53 50.77
CA GLU A 1025 -50.26 2.86 49.54
C GLU A 1025 -50.83 1.44 49.45
N GLN A 1026 -50.77 0.65 50.53
CA GLN A 1026 -51.35 -0.69 50.59
C GLN A 1026 -52.89 -0.64 50.55
N GLY A 1027 -53.50 0.23 51.37
CA GLY A 1027 -54.95 0.38 51.45
C GLY A 1027 -55.61 0.81 50.14
N LEU A 1028 -54.93 1.59 49.32
CA LEU A 1028 -55.36 1.98 47.97
C LEU A 1028 -55.49 0.78 47.00
N VAL A 1029 -54.80 -0.32 47.29
CA VAL A 1029 -54.84 -1.56 46.49
C VAL A 1029 -55.75 -2.62 47.13
N THR A 1030 -55.71 -2.76 48.46
CA THR A 1030 -56.31 -3.91 49.16
C THR A 1030 -57.61 -3.61 49.92
N SER A 1031 -57.89 -2.36 50.29
CA SER A 1031 -59.02 -2.02 51.16
C SER A 1031 -59.62 -0.62 50.86
N PRO A 1032 -60.35 -0.47 49.73
CA PRO A 1032 -60.96 0.77 49.26
C PRO A 1032 -61.77 1.52 50.33
N GLU A 1033 -62.49 0.77 51.17
CA GLU A 1033 -63.35 1.31 52.24
C GLU A 1033 -62.57 2.02 53.37
N ARG A 1034 -61.27 1.78 53.51
CA ARG A 1034 -60.41 2.42 54.53
C ARG A 1034 -59.57 3.57 53.97
N VAL A 1035 -59.51 3.75 52.65
CA VAL A 1035 -58.65 4.75 51.99
C VAL A 1035 -58.93 6.18 52.48
N VAL A 1036 -60.19 6.56 52.67
CA VAL A 1036 -60.54 7.91 53.17
C VAL A 1036 -60.01 8.13 54.59
N ALA A 1037 -60.07 7.09 55.45
CA ALA A 1037 -59.51 7.15 56.81
C ALA A 1037 -57.96 7.18 56.78
N LEU A 1038 -57.34 6.43 55.87
CA LEU A 1038 -55.88 6.40 55.70
C LEU A 1038 -55.33 7.72 55.12
N ILE A 1039 -56.06 8.38 54.21
CA ILE A 1039 -55.71 9.73 53.73
C ILE A 1039 -55.77 10.73 54.89
N ALA A 1040 -56.78 10.63 55.77
CA ALA A 1040 -56.87 11.47 56.96
C ALA A 1040 -55.75 11.19 57.97
N GLU A 1041 -55.29 9.94 58.07
CA GLU A 1041 -54.14 9.57 58.91
C GLU A 1041 -52.83 10.15 58.38
N VAL A 1042 -52.61 10.11 57.06
CA VAL A 1042 -51.46 10.77 56.40
C VAL A 1042 -51.53 12.29 56.59
N GLU A 1043 -52.70 12.90 56.42
CA GLU A 1043 -52.90 14.34 56.65
C GLU A 1043 -52.57 14.74 58.09
N ALA A 1044 -53.05 13.97 59.08
CA ALA A 1044 -52.80 14.24 60.50
C ALA A 1044 -51.31 14.18 60.88
N ARG A 1045 -50.51 13.39 60.15
CA ARG A 1045 -49.04 13.29 60.36
C ARG A 1045 -48.24 14.28 59.52
N LEU A 1046 -48.72 14.64 58.33
CA LEU A 1046 -48.07 15.55 57.41
C LEU A 1046 -48.26 17.03 57.81
N GLN A 1047 -49.45 17.40 58.28
CA GLN A 1047 -49.80 18.79 58.57
C GLN A 1047 -48.93 19.45 59.67
N PRO A 1048 -48.61 18.76 60.79
CA PRO A 1048 -47.71 19.32 61.81
C PRO A 1048 -46.28 19.54 61.28
N ILE A 1049 -45.80 18.64 60.41
CA ILE A 1049 -44.48 18.75 59.78
C ILE A 1049 -44.43 19.95 58.83
N LEU A 1050 -45.44 20.11 57.95
CA LEU A 1050 -45.52 21.25 57.03
C LEU A 1050 -45.65 22.58 57.78
N THR A 1051 -46.43 22.60 58.86
CA THR A 1051 -46.59 23.80 59.71
C THR A 1051 -45.26 24.18 60.37
N ALA A 1052 -44.56 23.21 60.96
CA ALA A 1052 -43.24 23.45 61.55
C ALA A 1052 -42.21 23.93 60.50
N LEU A 1053 -42.18 23.31 59.32
CA LEU A 1053 -41.30 23.70 58.23
C LEU A 1053 -41.59 25.10 57.66
N SER A 1054 -42.86 25.51 57.65
CA SER A 1054 -43.29 26.85 57.21
C SER A 1054 -42.86 27.98 58.15
N THR A 1055 -42.49 27.66 59.40
CA THR A 1055 -42.02 28.63 60.41
C THR A 1055 -40.50 28.78 60.46
N LEU A 1056 -39.75 28.05 59.63
CA LEU A 1056 -38.30 28.20 59.52
C LEU A 1056 -37.95 29.56 58.88
N PRO A 1057 -36.91 30.27 59.37
CA PRO A 1057 -36.54 31.56 58.83
C PRO A 1057 -36.17 31.45 57.34
N ALA A 1058 -36.83 32.27 56.53
CA ALA A 1058 -36.49 32.41 55.12
C ALA A 1058 -35.06 32.98 55.01
N SER A 1059 -34.22 32.31 54.22
CA SER A 1059 -32.94 32.90 53.80
C SER A 1059 -33.26 34.16 53.01
N GLU A 1060 -32.62 35.29 53.33
CA GLU A 1060 -32.67 36.51 52.55
C GLU A 1060 -32.22 36.23 51.11
N SER A 1061 -33.17 35.96 50.23
CA SER A 1061 -33.04 36.08 48.77
C SER A 1061 -34.37 35.75 48.13
N LYS A 1062 -35.25 36.74 48.03
CA LYS A 1062 -36.16 37.01 46.90
C LYS A 1062 -37.24 38.01 47.31
N ALA A 1063 -36.92 39.29 47.17
CA ALA A 1063 -37.91 40.35 47.02
C ALA A 1063 -37.40 41.30 45.93
N LYS A 1064 -37.73 40.98 44.67
CA LYS A 1064 -37.84 41.92 43.55
C LYS A 1064 -38.44 41.17 42.35
N ASP A 1065 -39.56 41.72 41.87
CA ASP A 1065 -40.14 41.61 40.52
C ASP A 1065 -41.64 41.27 40.55
N ALA A 1066 -42.45 42.27 40.90
CA ALA A 1066 -43.85 42.36 40.52
C ALA A 1066 -44.00 43.50 39.51
N VAL A 1067 -44.44 43.19 38.28
CA VAL A 1067 -44.55 44.14 37.16
C VAL A 1067 -46.00 44.60 37.03
N SER A 1068 -46.23 45.91 37.13
CA SER A 1068 -47.53 46.55 36.86
C SER A 1068 -47.73 46.69 35.35
N LEU A 1069 -48.83 46.15 34.81
CA LEU A 1069 -49.13 46.15 33.38
C LEU A 1069 -50.07 47.31 33.01
N SER A 1070 -49.72 48.07 31.97
CA SER A 1070 -50.57 49.14 31.44
C SER A 1070 -51.77 48.55 30.67
N ALA A 1071 -52.89 49.28 30.59
CA ALA A 1071 -54.10 48.82 29.92
C ALA A 1071 -53.86 48.46 28.43
N ALA A 1072 -53.01 49.22 27.74
CA ALA A 1072 -52.63 48.95 26.35
C ALA A 1072 -51.83 47.65 26.19
N HIS A 1073 -50.93 47.35 27.13
CA HIS A 1073 -50.15 46.11 27.09
C HIS A 1073 -50.98 44.88 27.48
N LEU A 1074 -51.99 45.07 28.33
CA LEU A 1074 -52.98 44.04 28.64
C LEU A 1074 -53.83 43.68 27.42
N GLU A 1075 -54.29 44.68 26.65
CA GLU A 1075 -55.04 44.43 25.41
C GLU A 1075 -54.18 43.70 24.36
N GLU A 1076 -52.89 44.04 24.26
CA GLU A 1076 -51.96 43.40 23.33
C GLU A 1076 -51.72 41.91 23.68
N LEU A 1077 -51.53 41.60 24.97
CA LEU A 1077 -51.42 40.22 25.47
C LEU A 1077 -52.72 39.43 25.27
N LEU A 1078 -53.88 40.05 25.48
CA LEU A 1078 -55.17 39.40 25.23
C LEU A 1078 -55.43 39.19 23.73
N ALA A 1079 -55.02 40.12 22.87
CA ALA A 1079 -55.12 39.95 21.42
C ALA A 1079 -54.22 38.81 20.90
N ALA A 1080 -53.02 38.65 21.48
CA ALA A 1080 -52.09 37.57 21.15
C ALA A 1080 -52.63 36.16 21.47
N LEU A 1081 -53.65 36.04 22.33
CA LEU A 1081 -54.30 34.76 22.64
C LEU A 1081 -55.36 34.34 21.60
N ARG A 1082 -55.80 35.21 20.68
CA ARG A 1082 -56.89 34.88 19.72
C ARG A 1082 -56.52 33.77 18.73
N GLU A 1083 -55.38 33.89 18.07
CA GLU A 1083 -54.89 32.93 17.08
C GLU A 1083 -54.59 31.55 17.72
N PRO A 1084 -53.80 31.46 18.82
CA PRO A 1084 -53.53 30.19 19.49
C PRO A 1084 -54.77 29.48 20.03
N LEU A 1085 -55.79 30.22 20.50
CA LEU A 1085 -57.05 29.65 20.98
C LEU A 1085 -57.93 29.13 19.84
N ARG A 1086 -58.00 29.83 18.69
CA ARG A 1086 -58.69 29.34 17.49
C ARG A 1086 -58.04 28.10 16.91
N ALA A 1087 -56.70 28.07 16.88
CA ALA A 1087 -55.90 26.94 16.44
C ALA A 1087 -55.88 25.77 17.45
N ARG A 1088 -56.45 25.95 18.66
CA ARG A 1088 -56.49 24.97 19.76
C ARG A 1088 -55.10 24.46 20.19
N GLN A 1089 -54.13 25.37 20.26
CA GLN A 1089 -52.73 25.05 20.58
C GLN A 1089 -52.38 25.52 22.01
N PRO A 1090 -52.56 24.68 23.04
CA PRO A 1090 -52.43 25.09 24.44
C PRO A 1090 -50.99 25.49 24.84
N LYS A 1091 -49.96 24.89 24.21
CA LYS A 1091 -48.55 25.19 24.50
C LYS A 1091 -48.17 26.62 24.13
N LEU A 1092 -48.76 27.16 23.05
CA LEU A 1092 -48.50 28.55 22.62
C LEU A 1092 -49.26 29.58 23.46
N CYS A 1093 -50.40 29.19 24.05
CA CYS A 1093 -51.10 30.06 25.01
C CYS A 1093 -50.31 30.20 26.33
N GLN A 1094 -49.50 29.20 26.70
CA GLN A 1094 -48.95 29.06 28.04
C GLN A 1094 -48.00 30.20 28.43
N GLY A 1095 -47.15 30.65 27.51
CA GLY A 1095 -46.26 31.79 27.75
C GLY A 1095 -47.00 33.11 28.00
N VAL A 1096 -48.10 33.35 27.28
CA VAL A 1096 -48.92 34.57 27.45
C VAL A 1096 -49.80 34.47 28.70
N LEU A 1097 -50.34 33.28 29.02
CA LEU A 1097 -51.13 33.06 30.23
C LEU A 1097 -50.29 33.20 31.50
N ASP A 1098 -49.02 32.77 31.49
CA ASP A 1098 -48.12 32.90 32.64
C ASP A 1098 -47.75 34.37 32.90
N GLN A 1099 -47.67 35.19 31.85
CA GLN A 1099 -47.51 36.64 31.98
C GLN A 1099 -48.77 37.32 32.54
N LEU A 1100 -49.96 36.91 32.09
CA LEU A 1100 -51.23 37.38 32.64
C LEU A 1100 -51.46 36.91 34.09
N ASP A 1101 -50.97 35.74 34.50
CA ASP A 1101 -51.07 35.22 35.87
C ASP A 1101 -50.21 36.06 36.85
N ARG A 1102 -49.03 36.51 36.39
CA ARG A 1102 -48.08 37.33 37.16
C ARG A 1102 -48.43 38.83 37.21
N ALA A 1103 -49.43 39.26 36.44
CA ALA A 1103 -49.87 40.65 36.32
C ALA A 1103 -50.70 41.15 37.51
N THR A 1104 -50.40 42.35 38.02
CA THR A 1104 -51.28 43.08 38.95
C THR A 1104 -52.42 43.77 38.17
N LEU A 1105 -53.64 43.25 38.29
CA LEU A 1105 -54.83 43.73 37.58
C LEU A 1105 -55.93 44.18 38.57
N PRO A 1106 -56.79 45.16 38.20
CA PRO A 1106 -57.97 45.51 39.00
C PRO A 1106 -58.85 44.28 39.24
N SER A 1107 -59.41 44.13 40.45
CA SER A 1107 -60.13 42.92 40.90
C SER A 1107 -61.17 42.41 39.90
N ARG A 1108 -61.94 43.33 39.30
CA ARG A 1108 -62.96 43.00 38.31
C ARG A 1108 -62.39 42.36 37.03
N ILE A 1109 -61.21 42.76 36.58
CA ILE A 1109 -60.54 42.22 35.38
C ILE A 1109 -59.76 40.94 35.72
N ARG A 1110 -59.19 40.87 36.92
CA ARG A 1110 -58.47 39.69 37.44
C ARG A 1110 -59.37 38.45 37.45
N ASP A 1111 -60.64 38.61 37.85
CA ASP A 1111 -61.61 37.51 37.89
C ASP A 1111 -61.95 36.98 36.49
N LEU A 1112 -62.17 37.87 35.51
CA LEU A 1112 -62.39 37.45 34.12
C LEU A 1112 -61.14 36.77 33.52
N VAL A 1113 -59.93 37.30 33.77
CA VAL A 1113 -58.67 36.70 33.27
C VAL A 1113 -58.42 35.34 33.91
N ASN A 1114 -58.72 35.16 35.19
CA ASN A 1114 -58.62 33.86 35.86
C ASN A 1114 -59.66 32.86 35.32
N GLY A 1115 -60.86 33.33 35.00
CA GLY A 1115 -61.87 32.55 34.28
C GLY A 1115 -61.36 32.07 32.93
N LEU A 1116 -60.73 32.95 32.15
CA LEU A 1116 -60.11 32.62 30.86
C LEU A 1116 -58.97 31.60 31.02
N ILE A 1117 -58.01 31.83 31.93
CA ILE A 1117 -56.89 30.91 32.22
C ILE A 1117 -57.43 29.52 32.60
N SER A 1118 -58.47 29.46 33.43
CA SER A 1118 -59.11 28.21 33.85
C SER A 1118 -59.76 27.47 32.67
N LEU A 1119 -60.44 28.17 31.76
CA LEU A 1119 -61.05 27.57 30.58
C LEU A 1119 -59.99 27.02 29.61
N VAL A 1120 -58.86 27.72 29.44
CA VAL A 1120 -57.74 27.26 28.58
C VAL A 1120 -57.01 26.06 29.21
N ARG A 1121 -56.72 26.09 30.51
CA ARG A 1121 -56.10 24.95 31.24
C ARG A 1121 -57.01 23.71 31.27
N LYS A 1122 -58.33 23.89 31.19
CA LYS A 1122 -59.33 22.81 31.06
C LYS A 1122 -59.62 22.41 29.60
N TYR A 1123 -58.87 22.92 28.62
CA TYR A 1123 -59.02 22.64 27.20
C TYR A 1123 -60.41 22.99 26.60
N ARG A 1124 -61.18 23.89 27.25
CA ARG A 1124 -62.50 24.36 26.76
C ARG A 1124 -62.33 25.56 25.81
N PHE A 1125 -61.66 25.35 24.68
CA PHE A 1125 -61.18 26.43 23.81
C PHE A 1125 -62.28 27.31 23.17
N ARG A 1126 -63.45 26.75 22.82
CA ARG A 1126 -64.57 27.55 22.27
C ARG A 1126 -65.14 28.54 23.30
N GLU A 1127 -65.27 28.10 24.55
CA GLU A 1127 -65.74 28.96 25.65
C GLU A 1127 -64.66 29.95 26.07
N ALA A 1128 -63.39 29.55 26.05
CA ALA A 1128 -62.26 30.44 26.26
C ALA A 1128 -62.18 31.55 25.19
N GLU A 1129 -62.43 31.22 23.92
CA GLU A 1129 -62.47 32.22 22.84
C GLU A 1129 -63.63 33.23 23.03
N GLN A 1130 -64.79 32.75 23.46
CA GLN A 1130 -65.95 33.60 23.74
C GLN A 1130 -65.69 34.51 24.95
N ALA A 1131 -65.15 33.96 26.04
CA ALA A 1131 -64.74 34.72 27.23
C ALA A 1131 -63.62 35.74 26.93
N LEU A 1132 -62.67 35.40 26.04
CA LEU A 1132 -61.63 36.32 25.59
C LEU A 1132 -62.22 37.51 24.82
N ASN A 1133 -63.20 37.26 23.94
CA ASN A 1133 -63.85 38.33 23.18
C ASN A 1133 -64.72 39.23 24.06
N GLU A 1134 -65.41 38.68 25.06
CA GLU A 1134 -66.15 39.45 26.07
C GLU A 1134 -65.20 40.28 26.94
N LEU A 1135 -64.05 39.72 27.33
CA LEU A 1135 -63.02 40.42 28.08
C LEU A 1135 -62.45 41.61 27.30
N ILE A 1136 -62.11 41.42 26.03
CA ILE A 1136 -61.61 42.50 25.15
C ILE A 1136 -62.69 43.58 24.94
N ALA A 1137 -63.96 43.19 24.75
CA ALA A 1137 -65.06 44.15 24.60
C ALA A 1137 -65.27 44.99 25.89
N SER A 1138 -65.17 44.36 27.06
CA SER A 1138 -65.32 45.03 28.36
C SER A 1138 -64.21 46.03 28.68
N LEU A 1139 -63.00 45.82 28.12
CA LEU A 1139 -61.88 46.75 28.24
C LEU A 1139 -62.06 47.97 27.32
N SER A 1140 -62.64 47.77 26.12
CA SER A 1140 -62.91 48.85 25.19
C SER A 1140 -64.02 49.83 25.64
N ASP A 1141 -65.04 49.38 26.38
CA ASP A 1141 -66.10 50.25 26.93
C ASP A 1141 -65.65 51.04 28.18
N ALA A 1142 -64.59 50.62 28.86
CA ALA A 1142 -64.03 51.30 30.05
C ALA A 1142 -63.04 52.44 29.69
N SER A 1143 -62.76 52.63 28.40
CA SER A 1143 -61.82 53.63 27.86
C SER A 1143 -62.51 54.84 27.17
N LYS A 1144 -63.86 54.89 27.20
CA LYS A 1144 -64.68 56.07 26.92
C LYS A 1144 -65.32 56.57 28.21
#